data_AF-A0A8D8VBX1-F1
#
_entry.id   AF-A0A8D8VBX1-F1
#
_cell.length_a   1.000
_cell.length_b   1.000
_cell.length_c   1.000
_cell.angle_alpha   90.00
_cell.angle_beta   90.00
_cell.angle_gamma   90.00
#
_symmetry.space_group_name_H-M   'P 1'
#
loop_
_entity.id
_entity.type
_entity.pdbx_description
1 polymer ?
#
loop_
_entity_poly.entity_id
_entity_poly.type
_entity_poly.pdbx_seq_one_letter_code
_entity_poly.pdbx_strand_id
1 'polypeptide(L)'
;MKFNFHKFTNFKKCPVICDSVGVLVFYCILFLNVGLLDYTFAQVTECGHPAVPINSRVTLSDDKRPINSTATYKCDDGYELFGSPSLTCAPSGHWSGELPFCGTNVALRRPTNQSSTIRGGPASNANDGELTTVHDGKRCTETQKEVSPWWQVDLLRPYPIRIVRITTRGCCGHQPLQDLEIRVGNSTDLQKNPLCAWFPGTLEEGITKSFSCARTLVGQNVFIQLVGVEGSLSLCEVEIFTTDEFSTDRCASEKSASAEITSFDRNCYEFNIDKGASFTDARAKCQSTGGDLVHGFKGITNTFLLGELERRKDKLKTLLVWIGAQKEPGITARTWKWVDGEVVTKPSWGKDQPNNYNGEQNCVVLDGGRGWLWNDVGCKLDYLHWICQHNPATCGNPDRHVNTTFVGPVNVKENSMISYACPEGNMLVGSASRTCKEGFWTGVAPTCQYVDCGALKNIEHGTVTLESSRTTHGGVAKYSCHENYTLVGETSRLCGDGAKWTGAEPQCLFDWCSEPPQISGGIVSTNGRRTGSIATYSCEPGFILFGSNELKCGLGGEWSGKAPTCKYVDCGSPANIDNGHYSLLNGTTTHGSVVEYTCEDDYWLEASSVRRQVCMRDGKWSGDTPSCELITCPEPEVPKGGFVVGYDLNVHSVLEFHCEPGHLMVGPTSLKCTRQGDWDNMSPQCQYIDCGRLTTIPYGFISYMNDTTFLGSEVVYSCSRNYRLVGHPKRTCLDSKVWSDSAPKCEEIRCPEPTLPAHSILSVTGNDRLYGRTLIKTADSASSVATYKIGALVKYRCERGYKVEGEPLSTCEDTGAWSGSVPECIYVDCTTPESIPNGGFTLASNATYYGTAVLYECDEHFRLEGHARRLCLENGTWSGGLPTCKGMKCNIRTEHGVED
;
A
#
# COMPACT_ATOMS: atom_id res chain seq x y z
N MET A 1 53.25 -52.60 -2.06
CA MET A 1 52.82 -53.41 -3.23
C MET A 1 51.82 -52.54 -3.99
N LYS A 2 51.93 -52.18 -5.29
CA LYS A 2 52.19 -52.95 -6.54
C LYS A 2 51.11 -54.02 -6.79
N PHE A 3 50.44 -54.12 -7.95
CA PHE A 3 50.75 -53.58 -9.30
C PHE A 3 49.50 -53.42 -10.23
N ASN A 4 49.54 -52.44 -11.17
CA ASN A 4 48.86 -52.38 -12.51
C ASN A 4 47.30 -52.39 -12.60
N PHE A 5 46.57 -51.75 -13.55
CA PHE A 5 46.86 -50.93 -14.77
C PHE A 5 45.56 -50.13 -15.21
N HIS A 6 45.37 -49.37 -16.33
CA HIS A 6 46.17 -49.09 -17.55
C HIS A 6 46.13 -47.62 -18.11
N LYS A 7 45.17 -47.22 -18.99
CA LYS A 7 45.13 -45.97 -19.82
C LYS A 7 43.70 -45.42 -20.06
N PHE A 8 43.59 -44.09 -20.27
CA PHE A 8 42.95 -43.34 -21.40
C PHE A 8 42.72 -41.85 -20.98
N THR A 9 43.72 -40.95 -21.08
CA THR A 9 43.95 -39.92 -22.15
C THR A 9 42.92 -38.77 -22.29
N ASN A 10 43.42 -37.53 -22.27
CA ASN A 10 42.68 -36.25 -22.40
C ASN A 10 42.14 -35.95 -23.81
N PHE A 11 41.17 -35.02 -23.90
CA PHE A 11 41.16 -33.98 -24.96
C PHE A 11 40.50 -32.66 -24.51
N LYS A 12 41.05 -31.52 -24.97
CA LYS A 12 40.47 -30.16 -24.87
C LYS A 12 41.00 -29.33 -26.05
N LYS A 13 40.18 -28.39 -26.56
CA LYS A 13 40.39 -27.52 -27.75
C LYS A 13 40.33 -28.22 -29.12
N CYS A 14 39.68 -27.54 -30.06
CA CYS A 14 39.94 -27.51 -31.51
C CYS A 14 39.67 -26.07 -32.02
N PRO A 15 40.16 -25.67 -33.22
CA PRO A 15 40.84 -24.37 -33.30
C PRO A 15 40.31 -23.37 -34.36
N VAL A 16 40.90 -22.18 -34.34
CA VAL A 16 40.92 -21.24 -35.48
C VAL A 16 41.98 -21.69 -36.48
N ILE A 17 41.60 -21.83 -37.75
CA ILE A 17 42.51 -21.78 -38.91
C ILE A 17 41.80 -21.01 -40.03
N CYS A 18 42.45 -20.00 -40.59
CA CYS A 18 42.08 -19.39 -41.86
C CYS A 18 43.20 -19.69 -42.86
N ASP A 19 42.87 -20.35 -43.97
CA ASP A 19 43.60 -20.42 -45.25
C ASP A 19 42.98 -21.55 -46.11
N SER A 20 42.98 -21.54 -47.44
CA SER A 20 43.04 -20.44 -48.41
C SER A 20 42.73 -21.03 -49.79
N VAL A 21 41.61 -20.65 -50.41
CA VAL A 21 41.30 -20.99 -51.81
C VAL A 21 40.77 -19.73 -52.49
N GLY A 22 41.67 -18.92 -53.03
CA GLY A 22 41.33 -17.68 -53.71
C GLY A 22 41.19 -17.87 -55.21
N VAL A 23 40.12 -17.33 -55.79
CA VAL A 23 40.06 -16.92 -57.19
C VAL A 23 39.47 -15.52 -57.25
N LEU A 24 40.31 -14.52 -57.50
CA LEU A 24 39.83 -13.26 -58.06
C LEU A 24 39.53 -13.49 -59.55
N VAL A 25 38.47 -12.88 -60.06
CA VAL A 25 38.56 -11.81 -61.08
C VAL A 25 37.14 -11.35 -61.47
N PHE A 26 36.99 -10.03 -61.54
CA PHE A 26 35.98 -9.24 -62.25
C PHE A 26 34.91 -10.00 -63.07
N TYR A 27 33.64 -9.67 -62.83
CA TYR A 27 32.93 -8.75 -63.73
C TYR A 27 31.77 -8.06 -63.01
N CYS A 28 31.71 -6.73 -63.07
CA CYS A 28 30.47 -6.00 -62.81
C CYS A 28 29.56 -6.14 -64.04
N ILE A 29 28.22 -6.19 -63.87
CA ILE A 29 27.23 -5.30 -64.53
C ILE A 29 25.76 -5.74 -64.30
N LEU A 30 24.88 -4.74 -64.10
CA LEU A 30 23.40 -4.72 -64.20
C LEU A 30 22.52 -5.59 -63.23
N PHE A 31 21.73 -4.88 -62.39
CA PHE A 31 20.35 -5.17 -61.89
C PHE A 31 20.00 -6.60 -61.40
N LEU A 32 19.48 -6.77 -60.18
CA LEU A 32 18.15 -6.26 -59.75
C LEU A 32 18.03 -6.11 -58.21
N ASN A 33 17.05 -5.31 -57.76
CA ASN A 33 16.71 -5.16 -56.34
C ASN A 33 15.93 -6.37 -55.81
N VAL A 34 16.27 -6.85 -54.62
CA VAL A 34 15.52 -6.66 -53.35
C VAL A 34 16.23 -7.49 -52.28
N GLY A 35 16.75 -6.83 -51.24
CA GLY A 35 17.53 -7.49 -50.19
C GLY A 35 17.39 -6.77 -48.85
N LEU A 36 16.46 -7.27 -48.04
CA LEU A 36 16.33 -7.09 -46.58
C LEU A 36 16.90 -5.79 -45.98
N LEU A 37 16.02 -4.79 -45.82
CA LEU A 37 16.18 -3.81 -44.74
C LEU A 37 15.94 -4.53 -43.41
N ASP A 38 16.99 -4.77 -42.62
CA ASP A 38 16.86 -5.13 -41.22
C ASP A 38 16.28 -3.94 -40.44
N TYR A 39 14.95 -3.90 -40.37
CA TYR A 39 14.19 -2.96 -39.55
C TYR A 39 14.37 -3.33 -38.08
N THR A 40 15.52 -2.94 -37.52
CA THR A 40 15.67 -2.79 -36.07
C THR A 40 14.71 -1.70 -35.61
N PHE A 41 13.50 -2.10 -35.22
CA PHE A 41 12.57 -1.23 -34.51
C PHE A 41 13.22 -0.82 -33.19
N ALA A 42 13.90 0.33 -33.20
CA ALA A 42 14.21 1.04 -31.98
C ALA A 42 12.89 1.31 -31.26
N GLN A 43 12.68 0.67 -30.10
CA GLN A 43 11.57 1.01 -29.23
C GLN A 43 11.75 2.47 -28.83
N VAL A 44 10.93 3.35 -29.39
CA VAL A 44 10.90 4.76 -28.99
C VAL A 44 10.48 4.78 -27.53
N THR A 45 11.41 5.12 -26.64
CA THR A 45 11.21 5.06 -25.18
C THR A 45 10.37 6.24 -24.70
N GLU A 46 9.12 6.31 -25.18
CA GLU A 46 8.13 7.26 -24.72
C GLU A 46 7.85 7.06 -23.22
N CYS A 47 7.73 8.14 -22.48
CA CYS A 47 7.24 8.05 -21.11
C CYS A 47 5.74 7.79 -21.11
N GLY A 48 5.27 6.92 -20.23
CA GLY A 48 3.83 6.81 -19.96
C GLY A 48 3.28 8.05 -19.24
N HIS A 49 1.97 8.11 -19.02
CA HIS A 49 1.33 9.28 -18.43
C HIS A 49 1.89 9.60 -17.03
N PRO A 50 2.26 10.86 -16.75
CA PRO A 50 2.75 11.23 -15.43
C PRO A 50 1.64 11.16 -14.39
N ALA A 51 2.05 10.78 -13.17
CA ALA A 51 1.24 10.96 -11.97
C ALA A 51 0.92 12.44 -11.77
N VAL A 52 -0.21 12.72 -11.11
CA VAL A 52 -0.68 14.07 -10.80
C VAL A 52 -1.12 14.10 -9.34
N PRO A 53 -0.56 15.01 -8.51
CA PRO A 53 -1.01 15.23 -7.14
C PRO A 53 -2.47 15.68 -7.05
N ILE A 54 -3.12 15.41 -5.92
CA ILE A 54 -4.45 15.97 -5.61
C ILE A 54 -4.41 17.51 -5.55
N ASN A 55 -5.51 18.16 -5.95
CA ASN A 55 -5.64 19.62 -6.10
C ASN A 55 -4.60 20.21 -7.08
N SER A 56 -4.29 19.49 -8.16
CA SER A 56 -3.34 19.94 -9.18
C SER A 56 -3.71 19.48 -10.59
N ARG A 57 -3.13 20.14 -11.59
CA ARG A 57 -3.18 19.75 -13.00
C ARG A 57 -1.78 19.72 -13.61
N VAL A 58 -1.63 18.91 -14.66
CA VAL A 58 -0.40 18.81 -15.45
C VAL A 58 -0.67 19.18 -16.90
N THR A 59 0.27 19.90 -17.52
CA THR A 59 0.29 20.18 -18.95
C THR A 59 1.53 19.53 -19.55
N LEU A 60 1.35 18.77 -20.63
CA LEU A 60 2.43 18.14 -21.38
C LEU A 60 2.93 19.07 -22.49
N SER A 61 4.22 19.00 -22.82
CA SER A 61 4.78 19.64 -24.02
C SER A 61 4.44 18.88 -25.32
N ASP A 62 4.16 17.58 -25.22
CA ASP A 62 3.83 16.67 -26.33
C ASP A 62 2.97 15.51 -25.77
N ASP A 63 1.81 15.26 -26.40
CA ASP A 63 0.87 14.20 -26.01
C ASP A 63 1.37 12.78 -26.32
N LYS A 64 2.43 12.62 -27.13
CA LYS A 64 3.15 11.35 -27.31
C LYS A 64 4.19 11.11 -26.22
N ARG A 65 4.61 12.15 -25.50
CA ARG A 65 5.61 12.10 -24.43
C ARG A 65 6.95 11.42 -24.83
N PRO A 66 7.55 11.70 -26.02
CA PRO A 66 8.89 11.22 -26.35
C PRO A 66 9.95 11.74 -25.36
N ILE A 67 11.14 11.15 -25.40
CA ILE A 67 12.31 11.56 -24.59
C ILE A 67 12.53 13.09 -24.70
N ASN A 68 12.85 13.74 -23.57
CA ASN A 68 12.91 15.19 -23.36
C ASN A 68 11.57 15.94 -23.32
N SER A 69 10.42 15.26 -23.46
CA SER A 69 9.12 15.89 -23.15
C SER A 69 9.06 16.40 -21.73
N THR A 70 8.37 17.52 -21.51
CA THR A 70 8.22 18.14 -20.19
C THR A 70 6.76 18.06 -19.73
N ALA A 71 6.58 17.66 -18.47
CA ALA A 71 5.31 17.69 -17.76
C ALA A 71 5.35 18.82 -16.73
N THR A 72 4.58 19.87 -16.94
CA THR A 72 4.55 21.07 -16.08
C THR A 72 3.32 21.04 -15.18
N TYR A 73 3.52 21.25 -13.88
CA TYR A 73 2.49 21.15 -12.86
C TYR A 73 1.99 22.54 -12.44
N LYS A 74 0.70 22.66 -12.16
CA LYS A 74 0.10 23.84 -11.51
C LYS A 74 -0.97 23.41 -10.52
N CYS A 75 -0.93 23.96 -9.31
CA CYS A 75 -1.94 23.74 -8.30
C CYS A 75 -3.28 24.40 -8.63
N ASP A 76 -4.33 23.92 -7.99
CA ASP A 76 -5.62 24.58 -7.92
C ASP A 76 -5.53 25.84 -7.04
N ASP A 77 -6.48 26.76 -7.22
CA ASP A 77 -6.45 28.03 -6.50
C ASP A 77 -6.59 27.82 -4.98
N GLY A 78 -5.82 28.54 -4.18
CA GLY A 78 -5.68 28.32 -2.74
C GLY A 78 -4.60 27.31 -2.29
N TYR A 79 -3.89 26.69 -3.24
CA TYR A 79 -2.78 25.77 -2.96
C TYR A 79 -1.49 26.26 -3.61
N GLU A 80 -0.38 26.13 -2.88
CA GLU A 80 0.96 26.46 -3.36
C GLU A 80 1.72 25.19 -3.79
N LEU A 81 2.51 25.32 -4.86
CA LEU A 81 3.27 24.23 -5.46
C LEU A 81 4.66 24.13 -4.82
N PHE A 82 4.95 22.97 -4.21
CA PHE A 82 6.23 22.68 -3.58
C PHE A 82 6.95 21.53 -4.28
N GLY A 83 8.25 21.71 -4.54
CA GLY A 83 9.06 20.82 -5.36
C GLY A 83 9.35 21.41 -6.75
N SER A 84 9.87 20.60 -7.67
CA SER A 84 10.14 21.04 -9.04
C SER A 84 8.83 21.31 -9.80
N PRO A 85 8.65 22.48 -10.45
CA PRO A 85 7.40 22.81 -11.14
C PRO A 85 7.20 21.99 -12.44
N SER A 86 8.22 21.28 -12.88
CA SER A 86 8.16 20.37 -14.03
C SER A 86 9.04 19.15 -13.84
N LEU A 87 8.69 18.07 -14.56
CA LEU A 87 9.49 16.85 -14.72
C LEU A 87 9.78 16.63 -16.21
N THR A 88 10.91 15.98 -16.52
CA THR A 88 11.33 15.70 -17.90
C THR A 88 11.37 14.19 -18.16
N CYS A 89 10.92 13.77 -19.34
CA CYS A 89 10.96 12.38 -19.78
C CYS A 89 12.41 11.95 -20.08
N ALA A 90 12.95 11.03 -19.27
CA ALA A 90 14.30 10.50 -19.42
C ALA A 90 14.40 9.39 -20.48
N PRO A 91 15.61 9.10 -21.02
CA PRO A 91 15.82 8.00 -21.97
C PRO A 91 15.41 6.60 -21.49
N SER A 92 15.14 6.42 -20.19
CA SER A 92 14.63 5.20 -19.59
C SER A 92 13.10 5.00 -19.71
N GLY A 93 12.37 5.89 -20.40
CA GLY A 93 10.90 5.87 -20.45
C GLY A 93 10.22 6.24 -19.14
N HIS A 94 10.92 6.96 -18.26
CA HIS A 94 10.42 7.39 -16.95
C HIS A 94 10.62 8.90 -16.75
N TRP A 95 9.75 9.51 -15.94
CA TRP A 95 9.86 10.92 -15.57
C TRP A 95 10.98 11.13 -14.55
N SER A 96 11.87 12.07 -14.81
CA SER A 96 13.02 12.40 -13.96
C SER A 96 12.70 13.54 -12.99
N GLY A 97 12.99 13.33 -11.70
CA GLY A 97 12.75 14.25 -10.60
C GLY A 97 11.69 13.75 -9.61
N GLU A 98 11.62 14.37 -8.43
CA GLU A 98 10.54 14.08 -7.46
C GLU A 98 9.23 14.76 -7.86
N LEU A 99 8.11 14.05 -7.71
CA LEU A 99 6.78 14.61 -7.97
C LEU A 99 6.51 15.77 -6.99
N PRO A 100 6.16 16.98 -7.48
CA PRO A 100 5.80 18.09 -6.60
C PRO A 100 4.49 17.82 -5.86
N PHE A 101 4.10 18.70 -4.94
CA PHE A 101 2.83 18.62 -4.23
C PHE A 101 2.19 19.99 -4.04
N CYS A 102 0.87 19.99 -3.90
CA CYS A 102 0.06 21.18 -3.67
C CYS A 102 -0.37 21.22 -2.20
N GLY A 103 0.12 22.21 -1.45
CA GLY A 103 -0.16 22.39 -0.03
C GLY A 103 -0.93 23.67 0.25
N THR A 104 -1.75 23.67 1.31
CA THR A 104 -2.45 24.88 1.79
C THR A 104 -2.05 25.21 3.24
N ASN A 105 -2.13 26.49 3.61
CA ASN A 105 -1.67 26.99 4.91
C ASN A 105 -2.71 26.74 6.01
N VAL A 106 -2.41 25.84 6.95
CA VAL A 106 -3.29 25.51 8.08
C VAL A 106 -2.99 26.29 9.36
N ALA A 107 -1.90 27.08 9.40
CA ALA A 107 -1.54 27.91 10.54
C ALA A 107 -2.49 29.12 10.72
N LEU A 108 -3.09 29.59 9.63
CA LEU A 108 -3.87 30.82 9.55
C LEU A 108 -4.94 30.89 10.65
N ARG A 109 -4.87 31.96 11.43
CA ARG A 109 -5.74 32.37 12.55
C ARG A 109 -5.88 31.40 13.74
N ARG A 110 -5.30 30.19 13.69
CA ARG A 110 -5.31 29.18 14.76
C ARG A 110 -4.78 29.74 16.10
N PRO A 111 -5.10 29.13 17.26
CA PRO A 111 -4.56 29.56 18.55
C PRO A 111 -3.03 29.52 18.60
N THR A 112 -2.41 30.56 19.14
CA THR A 112 -0.95 30.71 19.25
C THR A 112 -0.54 31.10 20.66
N ASN A 113 0.73 30.86 20.99
CA ASN A 113 1.33 31.18 22.28
C ASN A 113 2.83 31.51 22.11
N GLN A 114 3.46 32.16 23.09
CA GLN A 114 4.89 32.45 23.07
C GLN A 114 5.46 32.53 24.50
N SER A 115 6.78 32.38 24.64
CA SER A 115 7.51 32.35 25.92
C SER A 115 7.22 33.55 26.83
N SER A 116 7.19 34.74 26.24
CA SER A 116 6.82 36.00 26.89
C SER A 116 6.32 36.99 25.83
N THR A 117 5.57 38.02 26.23
CA THR A 117 5.05 39.05 25.30
C THR A 117 5.49 40.44 25.74
N ILE A 118 5.96 41.27 24.80
CA ILE A 118 6.34 42.66 25.07
C ILE A 118 5.82 43.60 23.97
N ARG A 119 5.78 44.91 24.28
CA ARG A 119 5.42 46.06 23.41
C ARG A 119 4.04 46.03 22.74
N GLY A 120 3.32 44.91 22.82
CA GLY A 120 2.05 44.66 22.15
C GLY A 120 2.20 43.91 20.82
N GLY A 121 3.21 43.05 20.67
CA GLY A 121 3.30 42.04 19.60
C GLY A 121 2.90 40.65 20.10
N PRO A 122 1.59 40.34 20.24
CA PRO A 122 1.11 39.03 20.72
C PRO A 122 1.30 37.93 19.67
N ALA A 123 1.31 36.68 20.13
CA ALA A 123 1.57 35.49 19.31
C ALA A 123 0.65 35.34 18.09
N SER A 124 -0.55 35.93 18.13
CA SER A 124 -1.58 35.92 17.09
C SER A 124 -1.23 36.74 15.84
N ASN A 125 -0.20 37.58 15.91
CA ASN A 125 0.28 38.38 14.79
C ASN A 125 0.96 37.51 13.74
N ALA A 126 1.79 36.54 14.16
CA ALA A 126 2.50 35.64 13.25
C ALA A 126 1.64 34.53 12.63
N ASN A 127 0.32 34.71 12.60
CA ASN A 127 -0.60 33.87 11.83
C ASN A 127 -1.90 34.61 11.45
N ASP A 128 -1.91 35.94 11.35
CA ASP A 128 -3.12 36.68 10.99
C ASP A 128 -3.35 36.81 9.47
N GLY A 129 -2.29 36.59 8.67
CA GLY A 129 -2.27 36.64 7.21
C GLY A 129 -1.62 37.90 6.61
N GLU A 130 -1.17 38.86 7.41
CA GLU A 130 -0.45 40.05 6.93
C GLU A 130 1.03 39.72 6.64
N LEU A 131 1.36 39.50 5.36
CA LEU A 131 2.72 39.13 4.91
C LEU A 131 3.77 40.26 5.01
N THR A 132 3.60 41.21 5.92
CA THR A 132 4.48 42.38 6.06
C THR A 132 5.77 42.06 6.81
N THR A 133 6.86 42.71 6.41
CA THR A 133 8.13 42.71 7.15
C THR A 133 8.26 43.96 8.03
N VAL A 134 7.32 44.90 7.93
CA VAL A 134 7.34 46.20 8.62
C VAL A 134 6.62 46.08 9.97
N HIS A 135 7.38 46.22 11.05
CA HIS A 135 6.85 46.13 12.41
C HIS A 135 6.03 47.36 12.85
N ASP A 136 6.16 48.51 12.18
CA ASP A 136 5.48 49.76 12.56
C ASP A 136 3.96 49.57 12.69
N GLY A 137 3.41 49.98 13.83
CA GLY A 137 2.04 49.65 14.23
C GLY A 137 1.87 48.33 14.99
N LYS A 138 2.98 47.68 15.40
CA LYS A 138 3.03 46.42 16.19
C LYS A 138 2.53 45.18 15.43
N ARG A 139 2.89 45.07 14.15
CA ARG A 139 2.36 44.02 13.24
C ARG A 139 3.03 42.65 13.38
N CYS A 140 4.20 42.56 14.00
CA CYS A 140 4.88 41.28 14.23
C CYS A 140 4.76 40.86 15.70
N THR A 141 4.98 39.58 16.00
CA THR A 141 5.20 39.10 17.37
C THR A 141 6.46 39.75 17.97
N GLU A 142 6.51 39.90 19.30
CA GLU A 142 7.73 40.29 20.00
C GLU A 142 7.77 39.69 21.41
N THR A 143 8.75 38.83 21.69
CA THR A 143 9.05 38.35 23.05
C THR A 143 9.93 39.35 23.80
N GLN A 144 10.01 39.20 25.12
CA GLN A 144 11.10 39.81 25.89
C GLN A 144 12.45 39.24 25.46
N LYS A 145 13.55 39.92 25.81
CA LYS A 145 14.89 39.34 25.67
C LYS A 145 15.08 38.29 26.76
N GLU A 146 15.16 37.02 26.37
CA GLU A 146 15.22 35.88 27.29
C GLU A 146 16.11 34.76 26.74
N VAL A 147 16.36 33.71 27.54
CA VAL A 147 17.16 32.57 27.10
C VAL A 147 16.29 31.59 26.33
N SER A 148 16.63 31.38 25.06
CA SER A 148 15.92 30.50 24.13
C SER A 148 14.40 30.77 23.99
N PRO A 149 13.99 31.99 23.59
CA PRO A 149 12.58 32.34 23.38
C PRO A 149 11.93 31.45 22.34
N TRP A 150 10.62 31.23 22.48
CA TRP A 150 9.84 30.37 21.59
C TRP A 150 8.46 30.94 21.27
N TRP A 151 7.94 30.54 20.12
CA TRP A 151 6.58 30.75 19.64
C TRP A 151 5.96 29.41 19.27
N GLN A 152 4.64 29.29 19.42
CA GLN A 152 3.83 28.10 19.18
C GLN A 152 2.57 28.46 18.41
N VAL A 153 2.16 27.58 17.49
CA VAL A 153 0.76 27.46 17.05
C VAL A 153 0.21 26.06 17.38
N ASP A 154 -1.03 26.03 17.87
CA ASP A 154 -1.85 24.84 18.04
C ASP A 154 -2.83 24.75 16.87
N LEU A 155 -2.62 23.80 15.97
CA LEU A 155 -3.46 23.56 14.79
C LEU A 155 -4.80 22.87 15.12
N LEU A 156 -5.13 22.67 16.41
CA LEU A 156 -6.32 22.03 16.99
C LEU A 156 -6.52 20.54 16.65
N ARG A 157 -5.89 20.03 15.59
CA ARG A 157 -5.74 18.59 15.29
C ARG A 157 -4.37 18.32 14.67
N PRO A 158 -3.86 17.06 14.71
CA PRO A 158 -2.62 16.72 14.04
C PRO A 158 -2.75 16.79 12.51
N TYR A 159 -1.75 17.37 11.85
CA TYR A 159 -1.62 17.39 10.39
C TYR A 159 -0.25 16.85 9.93
N PRO A 160 -0.16 16.22 8.74
CA PRO A 160 1.10 15.81 8.11
C PRO A 160 1.83 17.01 7.49
N ILE A 161 2.66 17.66 8.29
CA ILE A 161 3.38 18.89 7.94
C ILE A 161 4.63 18.56 7.10
N ARG A 162 4.81 19.30 6.00
CA ARG A 162 5.98 19.18 5.12
C ARG A 162 6.83 20.45 5.07
N ILE A 163 6.21 21.62 5.03
CA ILE A 163 6.87 22.93 4.96
C ILE A 163 6.38 23.83 6.09
N VAL A 164 7.30 24.52 6.74
CA VAL A 164 7.02 25.67 7.61
C VAL A 164 7.74 26.88 7.01
N ARG A 165 7.04 27.96 6.70
CA ARG A 165 7.61 29.20 6.17
C ARG A 165 7.55 30.28 7.24
N ILE A 166 8.61 31.07 7.34
CA ILE A 166 8.74 32.13 8.34
C ILE A 166 9.08 33.45 7.63
N THR A 167 8.30 34.49 7.89
CA THR A 167 8.57 35.88 7.50
C THR A 167 9.13 36.64 8.70
N THR A 168 10.30 37.24 8.51
CA THR A 168 11.05 37.96 9.56
C THR A 168 10.80 39.47 9.54
N ARG A 169 11.01 40.12 10.69
CA ARG A 169 11.03 41.57 10.84
C ARG A 169 12.18 42.19 10.04
N GLY A 170 11.91 43.25 9.27
CA GLY A 170 12.85 43.88 8.35
C GLY A 170 13.49 45.20 8.80
N CYS A 171 13.15 45.72 9.97
CA CYS A 171 13.59 47.05 10.41
C CYS A 171 13.83 47.18 11.91
N CYS A 172 14.69 48.18 12.22
CA CYS A 172 14.90 48.86 13.50
C CYS A 172 15.83 48.18 14.52
N GLY A 173 16.90 47.52 14.07
CA GLY A 173 18.02 47.16 14.94
C GLY A 173 17.66 46.12 16.01
N HIS A 174 16.79 45.18 15.62
CA HIS A 174 16.50 44.00 16.42
C HIS A 174 17.74 43.06 16.41
N GLN A 175 17.72 41.98 17.19
CA GLN A 175 18.67 40.90 16.94
C GLN A 175 18.12 40.05 15.77
N PRO A 176 18.84 39.89 14.65
CA PRO A 176 18.44 38.93 13.62
C PRO A 176 18.39 37.53 14.23
N LEU A 177 17.50 36.66 13.75
CA LEU A 177 17.16 35.41 14.44
C LEU A 177 18.32 34.41 14.34
N GLN A 178 18.79 33.87 15.48
CA GLN A 178 19.96 33.00 15.55
C GLN A 178 19.61 31.58 16.06
N ASP A 179 20.17 30.57 15.40
CA ASP A 179 20.09 29.13 15.73
C ASP A 179 18.65 28.62 15.95
N LEU A 180 17.84 28.75 14.91
CA LEU A 180 16.40 28.50 14.92
C LEU A 180 16.09 26.99 14.74
N GLU A 181 15.49 26.35 15.75
CA GLU A 181 14.90 25.01 15.66
C GLU A 181 13.37 25.10 15.43
N ILE A 182 12.86 24.34 14.45
CA ILE A 182 11.43 24.14 14.19
C ILE A 182 11.05 22.72 14.62
N ARG A 183 10.07 22.60 15.54
CA ARG A 183 9.63 21.32 16.11
C ARG A 183 8.14 21.10 15.86
N VAL A 184 7.76 19.87 15.52
CA VAL A 184 6.40 19.50 15.10
C VAL A 184 5.97 18.25 15.86
N GLY A 185 4.84 18.28 16.56
CA GLY A 185 4.33 17.09 17.25
C GLY A 185 3.05 17.31 18.04
N ASN A 186 2.67 16.32 18.86
CA ASN A 186 1.39 16.32 19.58
C ASN A 186 1.52 16.72 21.06
N SER A 187 2.68 17.19 21.52
CA SER A 187 2.86 17.67 22.89
C SER A 187 2.82 19.19 22.96
N THR A 188 2.25 19.73 24.03
CA THR A 188 2.41 21.13 24.42
C THR A 188 3.77 21.42 25.07
N ASP A 189 4.55 20.38 25.41
CA ASP A 189 5.96 20.51 25.79
C ASP A 189 6.83 20.50 24.52
N LEU A 190 7.38 21.67 24.19
CA LEU A 190 8.28 21.92 23.07
C LEU A 190 9.37 20.84 22.93
N GLN A 191 10.00 20.44 24.02
CA GLN A 191 11.16 19.54 24.02
C GLN A 191 10.78 18.05 23.89
N LYS A 192 9.49 17.71 23.94
CA LYS A 192 8.98 16.37 23.59
C LYS A 192 8.65 16.23 22.10
N ASN A 193 8.57 17.33 21.34
CA ASN A 193 8.24 17.30 19.92
C ASN A 193 9.50 17.08 19.05
N PRO A 194 9.46 16.19 18.03
CA PRO A 194 10.58 15.96 17.15
C PRO A 194 10.90 17.20 16.28
N LEU A 195 12.18 17.30 15.92
CA LEU A 195 12.71 18.35 15.06
C LEU A 195 12.24 18.14 13.61
N CYS A 196 11.57 19.14 13.05
CA CYS A 196 11.23 19.23 11.62
C CYS A 196 12.44 19.71 10.83
N ALA A 197 12.95 20.89 11.20
CA ALA A 197 14.05 21.58 10.55
C ALA A 197 14.87 22.35 11.60
N TRP A 198 16.13 22.63 11.28
CA TRP A 198 16.99 23.49 12.08
C TRP A 198 17.84 24.35 11.15
N PHE A 199 18.02 25.60 11.51
CA PHE A 199 18.85 26.55 10.78
C PHE A 199 19.96 27.08 11.70
N PRO A 200 21.20 26.55 11.60
CA PRO A 200 22.35 27.13 12.29
C PRO A 200 22.66 28.52 11.77
N GLY A 201 23.19 29.37 12.64
CA GLY A 201 23.61 30.72 12.28
C GLY A 201 22.45 31.70 12.21
N THR A 202 22.57 32.73 11.36
CA THR A 202 21.73 33.94 11.40
C THR A 202 20.76 33.99 10.22
N LEU A 203 19.48 34.20 10.50
CA LEU A 203 18.44 34.53 9.52
C LEU A 203 18.34 36.06 9.41
N GLU A 204 18.47 36.59 8.20
CA GLU A 204 18.52 38.03 7.93
C GLU A 204 17.21 38.76 8.30
N GLU A 205 17.27 40.08 8.45
CA GLU A 205 16.07 40.90 8.67
C GLU A 205 15.28 41.07 7.37
N GLY A 206 13.96 40.87 7.42
CA GLY A 206 13.03 41.22 6.35
C GLY A 206 12.93 40.20 5.22
N ILE A 207 13.41 38.98 5.43
CA ILE A 207 13.27 37.87 4.49
C ILE A 207 12.15 36.91 4.89
N THR A 208 11.55 36.29 3.88
CA THR A 208 10.64 35.14 4.02
C THR A 208 11.37 33.88 3.58
N LYS A 209 11.41 32.85 4.44
CA LYS A 209 12.14 31.59 4.18
C LYS A 209 11.27 30.37 4.46
N SER A 210 11.15 29.50 3.46
CA SER A 210 10.53 28.18 3.59
C SER A 210 11.54 27.15 4.11
N PHE A 211 11.13 26.37 5.12
CA PHE A 211 11.89 25.27 5.70
C PHE A 211 11.15 23.95 5.47
N SER A 212 11.75 23.04 4.71
CA SER A 212 11.26 21.68 4.54
C SER A 212 11.62 20.83 5.76
N CYS A 213 10.65 20.09 6.31
CA CYS A 213 10.97 19.06 7.30
C CYS A 213 11.75 17.91 6.63
N ALA A 214 12.77 17.35 7.31
CA ALA A 214 13.58 16.25 6.77
C ALA A 214 12.78 14.97 6.42
N ARG A 215 11.57 14.85 6.96
CA ARG A 215 10.49 13.94 6.55
C ARG A 215 9.16 14.59 6.93
N THR A 216 8.05 14.16 6.33
CA THR A 216 6.71 14.55 6.78
C THR A 216 6.53 14.21 8.26
N LEU A 217 6.17 15.17 9.10
CA LEU A 217 5.91 14.97 10.52
C LEU A 217 4.43 15.23 10.82
N VAL A 218 3.79 14.28 11.52
CA VAL A 218 2.41 14.45 11.98
C VAL A 218 2.42 15.15 13.34
N GLY A 219 1.86 16.35 13.41
CA GLY A 219 1.83 17.16 14.63
C GLY A 219 0.65 18.13 14.67
N GLN A 220 0.11 18.33 15.87
CA GLN A 220 -0.87 19.38 16.18
C GLN A 220 -0.19 20.70 16.55
N ASN A 221 0.93 20.63 17.25
CA ASN A 221 1.68 21.79 17.72
C ASN A 221 2.92 21.98 16.85
N VAL A 222 3.14 23.22 16.41
CA VAL A 222 4.38 23.63 15.75
C VAL A 222 5.03 24.72 16.58
N PHE A 223 6.29 24.49 16.94
CA PHE A 223 7.12 25.39 17.73
C PHE A 223 8.27 25.93 16.90
N ILE A 224 8.56 27.22 17.08
CA ILE A 224 9.76 27.89 16.57
C ILE A 224 10.52 28.42 17.80
N GLN A 225 11.78 28.02 17.96
CA GLN A 225 12.62 28.42 19.10
C GLN A 225 14.02 28.82 18.62
N LEU A 226 14.57 29.89 19.19
CA LEU A 226 16.00 30.18 19.11
C LEU A 226 16.72 29.33 20.17
N VAL A 227 17.72 28.52 19.83
CA VAL A 227 18.25 27.50 20.75
C VAL A 227 19.67 27.81 21.23
N GLY A 228 19.84 27.95 22.55
CA GLY A 228 21.15 28.16 23.19
C GLY A 228 21.63 29.61 23.20
N VAL A 229 20.86 30.52 22.60
CA VAL A 229 21.10 31.97 22.57
C VAL A 229 20.20 32.73 23.55
N GLU A 230 20.61 33.95 23.91
CA GLU A 230 19.78 34.92 24.64
C GLU A 230 19.41 36.08 23.71
N GLY A 231 18.11 36.30 23.52
CA GLY A 231 17.59 37.28 22.57
C GLY A 231 16.07 37.41 22.64
N SER A 232 15.50 38.25 21.79
CA SER A 232 14.06 38.32 21.55
C SER A 232 13.69 37.61 20.25
N LEU A 233 12.54 36.92 20.23
CA LEU A 233 11.97 36.33 19.03
C LEU A 233 10.92 37.29 18.45
N SER A 234 11.07 37.62 17.16
CA SER A 234 10.11 38.46 16.43
C SER A 234 9.86 37.88 15.04
N LEU A 235 8.66 37.32 14.88
CA LEU A 235 8.13 36.68 13.68
C LEU A 235 6.95 37.53 13.18
N CYS A 236 6.90 37.84 11.89
CA CYS A 236 5.82 38.65 11.32
C CYS A 236 4.70 37.78 10.71
N GLU A 237 5.04 36.67 10.06
CA GLU A 237 4.08 35.61 9.68
C GLU A 237 4.75 34.23 9.74
N VAL A 238 3.98 33.19 10.10
CA VAL A 238 4.39 31.78 10.07
C VAL A 238 3.31 30.95 9.35
N GLU A 239 3.64 30.47 8.16
CA GLU A 239 2.75 29.62 7.36
C GLU A 239 3.15 28.14 7.51
N ILE A 240 2.17 27.24 7.60
CA ILE A 240 2.42 25.79 7.76
C ILE A 240 1.61 25.02 6.73
N PHE A 241 2.30 24.30 5.84
CA PHE A 241 1.68 23.66 4.69
C PHE A 241 1.53 22.14 4.85
N THR A 242 0.32 21.67 4.56
CA THR A 242 -0.10 20.26 4.58
C THR A 242 -0.86 19.90 3.29
N THR A 243 -0.95 18.60 3.01
CA THR A 243 -1.75 18.03 1.90
C THR A 243 -3.02 17.31 2.38
N ASP A 244 -3.29 17.24 3.69
CA ASP A 244 -4.47 16.59 4.30
C ASP A 244 -5.53 17.61 4.80
N GLU A 245 -5.46 18.84 4.32
CA GLU A 245 -6.53 19.83 4.50
C GLU A 245 -6.81 20.53 3.17
N PHE A 246 -7.99 21.13 3.04
CA PHE A 246 -8.44 21.77 1.81
C PHE A 246 -8.48 23.30 1.92
N SER A 247 -8.18 24.02 0.82
CA SER A 247 -8.17 25.49 0.86
C SER A 247 -9.57 26.08 1.02
N THR A 248 -9.64 27.21 1.73
CA THR A 248 -10.83 28.06 1.86
C THR A 248 -11.44 28.48 0.52
N ASP A 249 -10.65 28.57 -0.55
CA ASP A 249 -11.12 28.90 -1.91
C ASP A 249 -12.14 27.87 -2.44
N ARG A 250 -12.05 26.60 -1.99
CA ARG A 250 -13.04 25.57 -2.33
C ARG A 250 -14.34 25.68 -1.52
N CYS A 251 -14.40 26.56 -0.51
CA CYS A 251 -15.65 26.96 0.14
C CYS A 251 -16.38 28.08 -0.63
N ALA A 252 -15.64 28.91 -1.38
CA ALA A 252 -16.20 30.14 -1.94
C ALA A 252 -17.24 29.85 -3.04
N SER A 253 -18.48 30.27 -2.80
CA SER A 253 -19.52 30.38 -3.83
C SER A 253 -19.50 31.80 -4.42
N GLU A 254 -19.84 31.93 -5.71
CA GLU A 254 -20.10 33.23 -6.37
C GLU A 254 -21.17 34.06 -5.64
N LYS A 255 -21.95 33.44 -4.73
CA LYS A 255 -23.02 34.05 -3.92
C LYS A 255 -22.61 34.41 -2.49
N SER A 256 -21.33 34.27 -2.12
CA SER A 256 -20.82 34.42 -0.75
C SER A 256 -19.91 35.65 -0.54
N ALA A 257 -19.89 36.60 -1.49
CA ALA A 257 -18.98 37.75 -1.54
C ALA A 257 -19.11 38.83 -0.42
N SER A 258 -19.72 38.51 0.72
CA SER A 258 -19.83 39.39 1.91
C SER A 258 -19.84 38.60 3.24
N ALA A 259 -19.17 37.45 3.29
CA ALA A 259 -18.96 36.68 4.52
C ALA A 259 -17.46 36.44 4.71
N GLU A 260 -16.97 36.46 5.95
CA GLU A 260 -15.62 35.96 6.26
C GLU A 260 -15.69 34.42 6.28
N ILE A 261 -15.13 33.78 5.26
CA ILE A 261 -15.12 32.31 5.11
C ILE A 261 -13.83 31.74 5.71
N THR A 262 -13.93 30.58 6.37
CA THR A 262 -12.78 29.84 6.91
C THR A 262 -13.06 28.33 6.88
N SER A 263 -12.00 27.51 6.85
CA SER A 263 -12.10 26.04 6.83
C SER A 263 -11.45 25.40 8.06
N PHE A 264 -12.06 24.32 8.54
CA PHE A 264 -11.51 23.48 9.60
C PHE A 264 -12.16 22.10 9.58
N ASP A 265 -11.36 21.05 9.82
CA ASP A 265 -11.83 19.67 9.98
C ASP A 265 -12.79 19.24 8.85
N ARG A 266 -12.35 19.48 7.60
CA ARG A 266 -13.08 19.19 6.34
C ARG A 266 -14.42 19.93 6.13
N ASN A 267 -14.75 20.90 6.98
CA ASN A 267 -15.95 21.74 6.87
C ASN A 267 -15.61 23.20 6.50
N CYS A 268 -16.56 23.85 5.83
CA CYS A 268 -16.55 25.30 5.53
C CYS A 268 -17.46 26.05 6.50
N TYR A 269 -17.02 27.23 6.95
CA TYR A 269 -17.79 28.09 7.86
C TYR A 269 -17.87 29.52 7.32
N GLU A 270 -19.09 30.03 7.10
CA GLU A 270 -19.34 31.40 6.62
C GLU A 270 -19.79 32.29 7.79
N PHE A 271 -18.91 33.19 8.27
CA PHE A 271 -19.21 34.14 9.33
C PHE A 271 -19.92 35.38 8.76
N ASN A 272 -21.24 35.44 8.95
CA ASN A 272 -22.11 36.49 8.40
C ASN A 272 -22.24 37.64 9.41
N ILE A 273 -21.25 38.54 9.42
CA ILE A 273 -21.10 39.62 10.41
C ILE A 273 -21.57 41.01 9.93
N ASP A 274 -21.74 41.21 8.62
CA ASP A 274 -22.12 42.51 8.06
C ASP A 274 -23.59 42.88 8.35
N LYS A 275 -24.45 41.87 8.50
CA LYS A 275 -25.92 42.00 8.58
C LYS A 275 -26.47 41.19 9.75
N GLY A 276 -27.70 41.50 10.13
CA GLY A 276 -28.52 40.68 11.01
C GLY A 276 -29.60 39.94 10.21
N ALA A 277 -30.10 38.83 10.75
CA ALA A 277 -31.26 38.11 10.22
C ALA A 277 -32.03 37.38 11.34
N SER A 278 -33.30 37.01 11.10
CA SER A 278 -34.04 36.11 12.00
C SER A 278 -33.47 34.69 11.92
N PHE A 279 -33.77 33.83 12.90
CA PHE A 279 -33.31 32.42 12.85
C PHE A 279 -33.75 31.72 11.56
N THR A 280 -34.98 31.98 11.09
CA THR A 280 -35.53 31.41 9.85
C THR A 280 -34.86 31.98 8.59
N ASP A 281 -34.56 33.28 8.55
CA ASP A 281 -33.94 33.91 7.38
C ASP A 281 -32.44 33.58 7.29
N ALA A 282 -31.75 33.55 8.43
CA ALA A 282 -30.37 33.10 8.54
C ALA A 282 -30.23 31.64 8.08
N ARG A 283 -31.12 30.76 8.55
CA ARG A 283 -31.22 29.37 8.08
C ARG A 283 -31.45 29.27 6.58
N ALA A 284 -32.43 29.99 6.05
CA ALA A 284 -32.72 30.00 4.61
C ALA A 284 -31.52 30.50 3.78
N LYS A 285 -30.75 31.47 4.29
CA LYS A 285 -29.51 31.94 3.65
C LYS A 285 -28.43 30.84 3.62
N CYS A 286 -28.19 30.13 4.72
CA CYS A 286 -27.24 29.01 4.74
C CYS A 286 -27.68 27.85 3.82
N GLN A 287 -28.98 27.56 3.76
CA GLN A 287 -29.53 26.56 2.83
C GLN A 287 -29.34 26.98 1.37
N SER A 288 -29.36 28.30 1.07
CA SER A 288 -29.07 28.81 -0.28
C SER A 288 -27.61 28.65 -0.73
N THR A 289 -26.66 28.42 0.19
CA THR A 289 -25.25 28.12 -0.10
C THR A 289 -24.92 26.62 -0.03
N GLY A 290 -25.90 25.76 0.27
CA GLY A 290 -25.74 24.30 0.30
C GLY A 290 -25.40 23.72 1.69
N GLY A 291 -25.68 24.46 2.76
CA GLY A 291 -25.49 24.02 4.14
C GLY A 291 -26.68 24.35 5.03
N ASP A 292 -26.40 24.60 6.32
CA ASP A 292 -27.39 25.08 7.29
C ASP A 292 -26.68 25.94 8.36
N LEU A 293 -27.40 26.46 9.35
CA LEU A 293 -26.79 27.12 10.53
C LEU A 293 -25.85 26.17 11.25
N VAL A 294 -24.73 26.66 11.78
CA VAL A 294 -23.68 25.85 12.43
C VAL A 294 -24.24 24.90 13.51
N HIS A 295 -23.94 23.61 13.40
CA HIS A 295 -24.60 22.54 14.17
C HIS A 295 -23.68 21.33 14.45
N GLY A 296 -24.02 20.52 15.45
CA GLY A 296 -23.29 19.29 15.82
C GLY A 296 -21.88 19.51 16.41
N PHE A 297 -21.39 20.76 16.44
CA PHE A 297 -20.02 21.11 16.82
C PHE A 297 -19.72 20.77 18.29
N LYS A 298 -18.53 20.22 18.51
CA LYS A 298 -18.06 19.69 19.81
C LYS A 298 -16.54 19.63 19.85
N GLY A 299 -15.95 19.60 21.04
CA GLY A 299 -14.50 19.46 21.21
C GLY A 299 -13.70 20.49 20.41
N ILE A 300 -12.80 20.03 19.54
CA ILE A 300 -11.92 20.87 18.72
C ILE A 300 -12.69 21.85 17.82
N THR A 301 -13.81 21.44 17.23
CA THR A 301 -14.65 22.29 16.37
C THR A 301 -15.29 23.42 17.16
N ASN A 302 -15.71 23.15 18.41
CA ASN A 302 -16.19 24.19 19.32
C ASN A 302 -15.06 25.18 19.63
N THR A 303 -13.88 24.68 20.03
CA THR A 303 -12.70 25.52 20.33
C THR A 303 -12.31 26.42 19.15
N PHE A 304 -12.36 25.88 17.92
CA PHE A 304 -12.13 26.63 16.70
C PHE A 304 -13.16 27.77 16.52
N LEU A 305 -14.46 27.44 16.54
CA LEU A 305 -15.53 28.43 16.33
C LEU A 305 -15.50 29.55 17.38
N LEU A 306 -15.22 29.23 18.64
CA LEU A 306 -15.11 30.24 19.70
C LEU A 306 -13.86 31.12 19.55
N GLY A 307 -12.74 30.56 19.08
CA GLY A 307 -11.54 31.34 18.75
C GLY A 307 -11.77 32.31 17.58
N GLU A 308 -12.44 31.84 16.53
CA GLU A 308 -12.82 32.66 15.37
C GLU A 308 -13.83 33.77 15.72
N LEU A 309 -14.74 33.54 16.69
CA LEU A 309 -15.63 34.56 17.22
C LEU A 309 -14.90 35.59 18.09
N GLU A 310 -14.00 35.15 19.00
CA GLU A 310 -13.23 36.07 19.84
C GLU A 310 -12.28 36.96 19.00
N ARG A 311 -11.63 36.40 17.96
CA ARG A 311 -10.83 37.19 16.98
C ARG A 311 -11.66 38.18 16.15
N ARG A 312 -13.00 38.10 16.17
CA ARG A 312 -13.92 39.01 15.46
C ARG A 312 -14.78 39.88 16.39
N LYS A 313 -14.61 39.76 17.71
CA LYS A 313 -15.44 40.41 18.74
C LYS A 313 -15.66 41.92 18.50
N ASP A 314 -14.58 42.64 18.18
CA ASP A 314 -14.61 44.09 17.97
C ASP A 314 -15.24 44.52 16.63
N LYS A 315 -15.47 43.58 15.69
CA LYS A 315 -16.18 43.81 14.42
C LYS A 315 -17.69 43.57 14.53
N LEU A 316 -18.14 42.82 15.53
CA LEU A 316 -19.53 42.38 15.66
C LEU A 316 -20.42 43.52 16.15
N LYS A 317 -21.54 43.77 15.47
CA LYS A 317 -22.53 44.79 15.86
C LYS A 317 -23.35 44.34 17.08
N THR A 318 -23.49 43.03 17.26
CA THR A 318 -24.01 42.41 18.49
C THR A 318 -23.16 41.21 18.88
N LEU A 319 -22.98 40.98 20.19
CA LEU A 319 -22.24 39.82 20.71
C LEU A 319 -23.08 38.53 20.73
N LEU A 320 -24.21 38.47 20.01
CA LEU A 320 -25.10 37.32 19.94
C LEU A 320 -25.09 36.75 18.52
N VAL A 321 -24.75 35.48 18.39
CA VAL A 321 -24.58 34.80 17.09
C VAL A 321 -25.44 33.55 17.04
N TRP A 322 -26.34 33.46 16.06
CA TRP A 322 -27.19 32.29 15.83
C TRP A 322 -26.38 31.02 15.58
N ILE A 323 -26.77 29.96 16.29
CA ILE A 323 -26.36 28.58 15.99
C ILE A 323 -27.60 27.75 15.66
N GLY A 324 -27.41 26.66 14.93
CA GLY A 324 -28.49 25.81 14.42
C GLY A 324 -29.14 24.92 15.48
N ALA A 325 -29.40 25.41 16.69
CA ALA A 325 -30.10 24.68 17.75
C ALA A 325 -31.47 25.32 18.05
N GLN A 326 -32.50 24.47 18.06
CA GLN A 326 -33.90 24.85 18.29
C GLN A 326 -34.57 23.89 19.28
N LYS A 327 -35.50 24.39 20.08
CA LYS A 327 -36.28 23.60 21.04
C LYS A 327 -37.39 22.82 20.31
N GLU A 328 -37.58 21.57 20.69
CA GLU A 328 -38.57 20.69 20.04
C GLU A 328 -40.01 21.15 20.35
N PRO A 329 -40.91 21.26 19.35
CA PRO A 329 -42.26 21.76 19.57
C PRO A 329 -43.14 20.73 20.30
N GLY A 330 -43.31 20.90 21.61
CA GLY A 330 -44.23 20.11 22.42
C GLY A 330 -44.37 20.65 23.85
N ILE A 331 -45.55 20.47 24.45
CA ILE A 331 -45.92 21.04 25.77
C ILE A 331 -44.99 20.57 26.91
N THR A 332 -44.40 19.37 26.77
CA THR A 332 -43.50 18.76 27.75
C THR A 332 -42.04 18.67 27.30
N ALA A 333 -41.70 19.12 26.09
CA ALA A 333 -40.38 18.93 25.50
C ALA A 333 -39.33 19.86 26.14
N ARG A 334 -38.40 19.26 26.90
CA ARG A 334 -37.13 19.90 27.30
C ARG A 334 -35.99 19.60 26.31
N THR A 335 -36.28 18.87 25.23
CA THR A 335 -35.34 18.49 24.18
C THR A 335 -34.97 19.70 23.32
N TRP A 336 -33.67 19.85 23.08
CA TRP A 336 -33.14 20.72 22.03
C TRP A 336 -32.62 19.83 20.90
N LYS A 337 -32.87 20.24 19.66
CA LYS A 337 -32.40 19.58 18.45
C LYS A 337 -31.60 20.54 17.60
N TRP A 338 -30.62 19.98 16.90
CA TRP A 338 -29.88 20.63 15.84
C TRP A 338 -30.74 20.73 14.56
N VAL A 339 -30.37 21.61 13.64
CA VAL A 339 -31.07 21.85 12.36
C VAL A 339 -31.05 20.66 11.39
N ASP A 340 -30.07 19.76 11.54
CA ASP A 340 -29.99 18.45 10.86
C ASP A 340 -30.99 17.40 11.43
N GLY A 341 -31.57 17.67 12.60
CA GLY A 341 -32.50 16.81 13.34
C GLY A 341 -31.90 16.09 14.55
N GLU A 342 -30.58 16.13 14.74
CA GLU A 342 -29.89 15.44 15.83
C GLU A 342 -30.18 16.03 17.21
N VAL A 343 -30.14 15.20 18.26
CA VAL A 343 -30.46 15.64 19.62
C VAL A 343 -29.24 16.29 20.30
N VAL A 344 -29.43 17.47 20.88
CA VAL A 344 -28.38 18.17 21.63
C VAL A 344 -28.15 17.48 22.98
N THR A 345 -27.12 16.64 23.04
CA THR A 345 -26.81 15.81 24.23
C THR A 345 -26.06 16.53 25.34
N LYS A 346 -25.27 17.58 25.02
CA LYS A 346 -24.46 18.35 25.98
C LYS A 346 -24.41 19.85 25.61
N PRO A 347 -25.49 20.62 25.85
CA PRO A 347 -25.51 22.06 25.58
C PRO A 347 -24.61 22.83 26.56
N SER A 348 -23.89 23.83 26.07
CA SER A 348 -22.94 24.64 26.87
C SER A 348 -23.58 25.92 27.39
N TRP A 349 -24.65 25.78 28.18
CA TRP A 349 -25.45 26.90 28.68
C TRP A 349 -24.65 27.90 29.52
N GLY A 350 -24.94 29.19 29.31
CA GLY A 350 -24.49 30.27 30.16
C GLY A 350 -25.06 30.15 31.57
N LYS A 351 -24.45 30.87 32.52
CA LYS A 351 -25.00 30.95 33.87
C LYS A 351 -26.43 31.49 33.82
N ASP A 352 -27.34 30.83 34.55
CA ASP A 352 -28.76 31.19 34.61
C ASP A 352 -29.50 31.00 33.25
N GLN A 353 -29.08 30.01 32.45
CA GLN A 353 -29.68 29.57 31.17
C GLN A 353 -29.89 28.03 31.13
N PRO A 354 -30.82 27.50 30.32
CA PRO A 354 -31.83 28.21 29.56
C PRO A 354 -32.96 28.70 30.48
N ASN A 355 -33.42 29.94 30.31
CA ASN A 355 -34.42 30.53 31.22
C ASN A 355 -35.84 30.65 30.64
N ASN A 356 -36.00 30.44 29.32
CA ASN A 356 -37.30 30.36 28.65
C ASN A 356 -38.19 31.59 28.92
N TYR A 357 -37.60 32.78 28.94
CA TYR A 357 -38.24 34.07 29.19
C TYR A 357 -39.51 34.26 28.35
N ASN A 358 -40.60 34.65 29.01
CA ASN A 358 -41.95 34.79 28.46
C ASN A 358 -42.52 33.55 27.70
N GLY A 359 -41.84 32.40 27.72
CA GLY A 359 -42.27 31.21 26.97
C GLY A 359 -41.86 31.18 25.48
N GLU A 360 -41.28 32.26 24.95
CA GLU A 360 -41.04 32.41 23.51
C GLU A 360 -39.60 32.08 23.07
N GLN A 361 -38.67 31.89 24.02
CA GLN A 361 -37.27 31.55 23.72
C GLN A 361 -37.11 30.08 23.33
N ASN A 362 -37.06 29.83 22.02
CA ASN A 362 -37.02 28.49 21.44
C ASN A 362 -35.85 28.28 20.47
N CYS A 363 -34.94 29.26 20.31
CA CYS A 363 -33.73 29.19 19.48
C CYS A 363 -32.50 29.59 20.31
N VAL A 364 -31.29 29.20 19.88
CA VAL A 364 -30.05 29.41 20.65
C VAL A 364 -29.06 30.33 19.94
N VAL A 365 -28.37 31.17 20.73
CA VAL A 365 -27.21 31.94 20.30
C VAL A 365 -25.98 31.64 21.16
N LEU A 366 -24.79 31.85 20.59
CA LEU A 366 -23.55 32.01 21.37
C LEU A 366 -23.45 33.47 21.83
N ASP A 367 -23.21 33.70 23.12
CA ASP A 367 -23.21 35.02 23.74
C ASP A 367 -21.79 35.44 24.16
N GLY A 368 -21.15 36.31 23.38
CA GLY A 368 -19.80 36.83 23.61
C GLY A 368 -19.66 37.73 24.84
N GLY A 369 -20.77 38.23 25.40
CA GLY A 369 -20.82 38.85 26.72
C GLY A 369 -20.77 37.84 27.87
N ARG A 370 -21.07 36.56 27.59
CA ARG A 370 -21.02 35.42 28.52
C ARG A 370 -19.88 34.43 28.19
N GLY A 371 -18.85 34.86 27.48
CA GLY A 371 -17.72 34.00 27.08
C GLY A 371 -18.09 32.96 26.02
N TRP A 372 -19.02 33.30 25.14
CA TRP A 372 -19.60 32.44 24.09
C TRP A 372 -20.33 31.18 24.60
N LEU A 373 -20.77 31.20 25.86
CA LEU A 373 -21.73 30.22 26.35
C LEU A 373 -23.11 30.43 25.71
N TRP A 374 -23.93 29.39 25.71
CA TRP A 374 -25.23 29.38 25.04
C TRP A 374 -26.26 30.20 25.80
N ASN A 375 -27.08 30.94 25.07
CA ASN A 375 -28.16 31.79 25.57
C ASN A 375 -29.43 31.47 24.76
N ASP A 376 -30.56 31.22 25.42
CA ASP A 376 -31.83 30.92 24.75
C ASP A 376 -32.60 32.21 24.45
N VAL A 377 -33.03 32.38 23.19
CA VAL A 377 -33.64 33.62 22.70
C VAL A 377 -34.83 33.36 21.77
N GLY A 378 -35.66 34.39 21.56
CA GLY A 378 -36.81 34.31 20.66
C GLY A 378 -36.35 34.25 19.20
N CYS A 379 -36.78 33.23 18.45
CA CYS A 379 -36.36 32.98 17.06
C CYS A 379 -36.62 34.13 16.06
N LYS A 380 -37.44 35.12 16.46
CA LYS A 380 -37.85 36.28 15.65
C LYS A 380 -36.88 37.47 15.72
N LEU A 381 -35.81 37.42 16.52
CA LEU A 381 -34.83 38.53 16.60
C LEU A 381 -34.07 38.65 15.27
N ASP A 382 -34.29 39.74 14.54
CA ASP A 382 -33.91 39.94 13.14
C ASP A 382 -32.56 40.66 12.94
N TYR A 383 -31.93 41.11 14.03
CA TYR A 383 -30.70 41.90 14.02
C TYR A 383 -29.43 41.13 14.42
N LEU A 384 -29.52 39.80 14.59
CA LEU A 384 -28.41 38.96 15.06
C LEU A 384 -27.57 38.37 13.92
N HIS A 385 -26.27 38.23 14.16
CA HIS A 385 -25.33 37.59 13.24
C HIS A 385 -25.48 36.06 13.25
N TRP A 386 -24.91 35.37 12.26
CA TRP A 386 -24.97 33.91 12.20
C TRP A 386 -23.72 33.28 11.56
N ILE A 387 -23.55 31.98 11.79
CA ILE A 387 -22.53 31.16 11.12
C ILE A 387 -23.27 30.08 10.32
N CYS A 388 -23.00 30.01 9.01
CA CYS A 388 -23.38 28.86 8.20
C CYS A 388 -22.28 27.80 8.25
N GLN A 389 -22.62 26.52 8.22
CA GLN A 389 -21.67 25.44 7.93
C GLN A 389 -22.12 24.64 6.71
N HIS A 390 -21.16 24.30 5.84
CA HIS A 390 -21.39 23.52 4.62
C HIS A 390 -20.14 22.71 4.23
N ASN A 391 -20.32 21.78 3.29
CA ASN A 391 -19.23 21.04 2.67
C ASN A 391 -18.56 21.88 1.56
N PRO A 392 -17.31 21.56 1.14
CA PRO A 392 -16.65 22.24 0.03
C PRO A 392 -17.47 22.18 -1.25
N ALA A 393 -17.57 23.30 -1.98
CA ALA A 393 -18.38 23.41 -3.20
C ALA A 393 -17.80 22.65 -4.40
N THR A 394 -16.52 22.25 -4.33
CA THR A 394 -15.83 21.43 -5.33
C THR A 394 -14.88 20.43 -4.67
N CYS A 395 -14.61 19.32 -5.35
CA CYS A 395 -13.69 18.28 -4.90
C CYS A 395 -12.20 18.57 -5.15
N GLY A 396 -11.87 19.68 -5.82
CA GLY A 396 -10.54 19.91 -6.40
C GLY A 396 -10.24 18.94 -7.55
N ASN A 397 -9.13 19.15 -8.26
CA ASN A 397 -8.71 18.22 -9.31
C ASN A 397 -8.16 16.92 -8.69
N PRO A 398 -8.54 15.76 -9.25
CA PRO A 398 -8.26 14.45 -8.65
C PRO A 398 -6.80 14.03 -8.84
N ASP A 399 -6.31 13.24 -7.88
CA ASP A 399 -5.06 12.50 -8.00
C ASP A 399 -5.15 11.38 -9.06
N ARG A 400 -4.00 11.09 -9.69
CA ARG A 400 -3.80 9.90 -10.53
C ARG A 400 -2.37 9.38 -10.43
N HIS A 401 -2.20 8.06 -10.53
CA HIS A 401 -0.90 7.41 -10.50
C HIS A 401 -0.20 7.41 -11.88
N VAL A 402 1.08 7.01 -11.90
CA VAL A 402 1.87 6.85 -13.13
C VAL A 402 1.15 5.84 -14.04
N ASN A 403 1.19 6.09 -15.35
CA ASN A 403 0.52 5.30 -16.38
C ASN A 403 -1.00 5.20 -16.23
N THR A 404 -1.65 6.05 -15.43
CA THR A 404 -3.11 6.09 -15.31
C THR A 404 -3.65 7.38 -15.93
N THR A 405 -4.69 7.29 -16.76
CA THR A 405 -5.45 8.45 -17.26
C THR A 405 -6.83 8.49 -16.62
N PHE A 406 -7.52 9.63 -16.73
CA PHE A 406 -8.95 9.72 -16.46
C PHE A 406 -9.62 10.63 -17.48
N VAL A 407 -10.92 10.43 -17.68
CA VAL A 407 -11.77 11.32 -18.50
C VAL A 407 -12.87 11.89 -17.61
N GLY A 408 -13.02 13.21 -17.63
CA GLY A 408 -14.02 13.94 -16.86
C GLY A 408 -13.77 15.46 -16.86
N PRO A 409 -14.70 16.25 -16.30
CA PRO A 409 -14.56 17.70 -16.22
C PRO A 409 -13.45 18.13 -15.24
N VAL A 410 -12.89 19.32 -15.47
CA VAL A 410 -11.94 20.01 -14.58
C VAL A 410 -12.72 20.82 -13.54
N ASN A 411 -12.20 20.96 -12.31
CA ASN A 411 -12.83 21.67 -11.18
C ASN A 411 -14.22 21.12 -10.84
N VAL A 412 -14.23 19.90 -10.33
CA VAL A 412 -15.44 19.08 -10.24
C VAL A 412 -16.40 19.50 -9.13
N LYS A 413 -17.66 19.72 -9.51
CA LYS A 413 -18.80 19.98 -8.63
C LYS A 413 -19.42 18.67 -8.11
N GLU A 414 -20.12 18.79 -6.99
CA GLU A 414 -20.85 17.71 -6.30
C GLU A 414 -21.64 16.78 -7.25
N ASN A 415 -21.63 15.48 -6.94
CA ASN A 415 -22.19 14.35 -7.70
C ASN A 415 -21.55 14.03 -9.07
N SER A 416 -20.62 14.82 -9.61
CA SER A 416 -19.97 14.45 -10.88
C SER A 416 -19.03 13.24 -10.69
N MET A 417 -18.97 12.37 -11.70
CA MET A 417 -18.12 11.17 -11.72
C MET A 417 -16.97 11.31 -12.72
N ILE A 418 -15.81 10.75 -12.37
CA ILE A 418 -14.65 10.58 -13.26
C ILE A 418 -14.41 9.09 -13.46
N SER A 419 -14.01 8.70 -14.66
CA SER A 419 -13.63 7.31 -14.99
C SER A 419 -12.14 7.24 -15.29
N TYR A 420 -11.45 6.29 -14.68
CA TYR A 420 -10.02 6.04 -14.86
C TYR A 420 -9.79 4.97 -15.95
N ALA A 421 -8.68 5.08 -16.65
CA ALA A 421 -8.28 4.14 -17.69
C ALA A 421 -6.76 3.86 -17.64
N CYS A 422 -6.38 2.69 -18.15
CA CYS A 422 -4.99 2.26 -18.31
C CYS A 422 -4.59 2.22 -19.80
N PRO A 423 -3.29 2.34 -20.11
CA PRO A 423 -2.76 2.04 -21.43
C PRO A 423 -3.00 0.56 -21.78
N GLU A 424 -3.03 0.28 -23.07
CA GLU A 424 -3.33 -1.06 -23.59
C GLU A 424 -2.42 -2.15 -22.99
N GLY A 425 -2.99 -3.32 -22.70
CA GLY A 425 -2.30 -4.42 -22.04
C GLY A 425 -2.08 -4.28 -20.53
N ASN A 426 -2.63 -3.23 -19.90
CA ASN A 426 -2.56 -3.03 -18.46
C ASN A 426 -3.97 -3.09 -17.84
N MET A 427 -4.13 -3.89 -16.78
CA MET A 427 -5.33 -3.95 -15.96
C MET A 427 -5.39 -2.74 -15.01
N LEU A 428 -6.60 -2.25 -14.73
CA LEU A 428 -6.84 -1.26 -13.68
C LEU A 428 -7.04 -1.94 -12.33
N VAL A 429 -6.18 -1.64 -11.37
CA VAL A 429 -6.23 -2.14 -9.99
C VAL A 429 -6.81 -1.05 -9.07
N GLY A 430 -8.07 -1.23 -8.68
CA GLY A 430 -8.83 -0.29 -7.85
C GLY A 430 -10.21 0.03 -8.44
N SER A 431 -10.87 1.07 -7.95
CA SER A 431 -12.18 1.50 -8.45
C SER A 431 -12.06 2.16 -9.83
N ALA A 432 -12.81 1.66 -10.81
CA ALA A 432 -12.82 2.20 -12.18
C ALA A 432 -13.37 3.63 -12.30
N SER A 433 -14.16 4.07 -11.33
CA SER A 433 -14.62 5.45 -11.21
C SER A 433 -14.53 5.96 -9.78
N ARG A 434 -14.46 7.29 -9.66
CA ARG A 434 -14.59 8.03 -8.39
C ARG A 434 -15.64 9.12 -8.58
N THR A 435 -16.33 9.47 -7.51
CA THR A 435 -17.41 10.46 -7.51
C THR A 435 -17.07 11.57 -6.55
N CYS A 436 -17.40 12.81 -6.92
CA CYS A 436 -17.35 13.94 -6.02
C CYS A 436 -18.58 13.89 -5.10
N LYS A 437 -18.38 13.65 -3.80
CA LYS A 437 -19.43 13.58 -2.77
C LYS A 437 -19.02 14.34 -1.53
N GLU A 438 -19.92 15.16 -1.00
CA GLU A 438 -19.70 16.04 0.16
C GLU A 438 -18.44 16.91 -0.01
N GLY A 439 -18.15 17.33 -1.25
CA GLY A 439 -16.94 18.08 -1.58
C GLY A 439 -15.63 17.28 -1.53
N PHE A 440 -15.65 15.94 -1.45
CA PHE A 440 -14.46 15.09 -1.51
C PHE A 440 -14.58 13.94 -2.53
N TRP A 441 -13.44 13.47 -3.03
CA TRP A 441 -13.38 12.32 -3.93
C TRP A 441 -13.57 11.00 -3.18
N THR A 442 -14.49 10.16 -3.64
CA THR A 442 -14.67 8.81 -3.08
C THR A 442 -13.44 7.93 -3.34
N GLY A 443 -13.05 7.14 -2.33
CA GLY A 443 -11.93 6.19 -2.44
C GLY A 443 -10.56 6.82 -2.76
N VAL A 444 -9.62 5.97 -3.17
CA VAL A 444 -8.27 6.35 -3.63
C VAL A 444 -8.19 6.25 -5.15
N ALA A 445 -7.22 6.93 -5.79
CA ALA A 445 -6.97 6.71 -7.21
C ALA A 445 -6.54 5.25 -7.48
N PRO A 446 -7.06 4.61 -8.55
CA PRO A 446 -6.59 3.30 -8.97
C PRO A 446 -5.20 3.37 -9.62
N THR A 447 -4.52 2.23 -9.68
CA THR A 447 -3.22 2.06 -10.36
C THR A 447 -3.34 1.15 -11.59
N CYS A 448 -2.38 1.22 -12.51
CA CYS A 448 -2.32 0.33 -13.66
C CYS A 448 -1.25 -0.76 -13.48
N GLN A 449 -1.61 -2.02 -13.69
CA GLN A 449 -0.72 -3.18 -13.63
C GLN A 449 -0.60 -3.82 -15.01
N TYR A 450 0.62 -3.98 -15.51
CA TYR A 450 0.89 -4.73 -16.73
C TYR A 450 0.55 -6.22 -16.53
N VAL A 451 -0.19 -6.81 -17.48
CA VAL A 451 -0.57 -8.23 -17.46
C VAL A 451 -0.34 -8.84 -18.84
N ASP A 452 0.43 -9.93 -18.87
CA ASP A 452 0.64 -10.79 -20.04
C ASP A 452 0.19 -12.21 -19.69
N CYS A 453 -0.66 -12.80 -20.53
CA CYS A 453 -1.15 -14.17 -20.39
C CYS A 453 -0.29 -15.21 -21.15
N GLY A 454 0.77 -14.76 -21.81
CA GLY A 454 1.75 -15.61 -22.50
C GLY A 454 1.29 -16.13 -23.86
N ALA A 455 2.25 -16.62 -24.63
CA ALA A 455 2.04 -17.12 -25.99
C ALA A 455 1.25 -18.44 -26.01
N LEU A 456 0.24 -18.49 -26.88
CA LEU A 456 -0.55 -19.68 -27.16
C LEU A 456 0.09 -20.53 -28.28
N LYS A 457 -0.19 -21.83 -28.27
CA LYS A 457 0.17 -22.76 -29.35
C LYS A 457 -1.08 -23.07 -30.20
N ASN A 458 -0.87 -23.58 -31.42
CA ASN A 458 -1.97 -24.14 -32.19
C ASN A 458 -2.48 -25.43 -31.54
N ILE A 459 -3.80 -25.61 -31.54
CA ILE A 459 -4.48 -26.83 -31.10
C ILE A 459 -4.32 -27.95 -32.14
N GLU A 460 -4.44 -29.19 -31.71
CA GLU A 460 -4.38 -30.34 -32.62
C GLU A 460 -5.56 -30.30 -33.62
N HIS A 461 -5.26 -30.52 -34.91
CA HIS A 461 -6.18 -30.33 -36.03
C HIS A 461 -6.87 -28.95 -36.10
N GLY A 462 -6.24 -27.89 -35.60
CA GLY A 462 -6.72 -26.52 -35.73
C GLY A 462 -5.63 -25.44 -35.64
N THR A 463 -6.06 -24.18 -35.58
CA THR A 463 -5.21 -22.99 -35.47
C THR A 463 -5.74 -21.99 -34.47
N VAL A 464 -4.84 -21.19 -33.89
CA VAL A 464 -5.17 -20.03 -33.05
C VAL A 464 -4.65 -18.74 -33.68
N THR A 465 -5.44 -17.66 -33.60
CA THR A 465 -5.07 -16.33 -34.08
C THR A 465 -5.35 -15.27 -33.01
N LEU A 466 -4.46 -14.27 -32.88
CA LEU A 466 -4.61 -13.16 -31.94
C LEU A 466 -5.21 -11.94 -32.64
N GLU A 467 -6.39 -11.49 -32.22
CA GLU A 467 -7.16 -10.43 -32.88
C GLU A 467 -6.46 -9.06 -32.83
N SER A 468 -5.61 -8.83 -31.83
CA SER A 468 -4.81 -7.61 -31.69
C SER A 468 -3.30 -7.89 -31.66
N SER A 469 -2.87 -9.05 -32.18
CA SER A 469 -1.47 -9.51 -32.22
C SER A 469 -0.71 -9.48 -30.88
N ARG A 470 -1.43 -9.49 -29.75
CA ARG A 470 -0.87 -9.35 -28.39
C ARG A 470 -1.51 -10.33 -27.41
N THR A 471 -0.71 -10.73 -26.42
CA THR A 471 -1.08 -11.67 -25.35
C THR A 471 -1.41 -10.97 -24.03
N THR A 472 -1.41 -9.63 -24.03
CA THR A 472 -1.61 -8.76 -22.86
C THR A 472 -3.07 -8.52 -22.51
N HIS A 473 -3.36 -7.91 -21.35
CA HIS A 473 -4.71 -7.68 -20.80
C HIS A 473 -5.75 -7.26 -21.85
N GLY A 474 -6.89 -7.95 -21.88
CA GLY A 474 -7.96 -7.70 -22.85
C GLY A 474 -7.65 -8.14 -24.30
N GLY A 475 -6.52 -8.80 -24.55
CA GLY A 475 -6.21 -9.43 -25.83
C GLY A 475 -7.09 -10.66 -26.06
N VAL A 476 -7.52 -10.89 -27.31
CA VAL A 476 -8.42 -12.00 -27.68
C VAL A 476 -7.71 -12.99 -28.60
N ALA A 477 -7.78 -14.27 -28.25
CA ALA A 477 -7.34 -15.39 -29.07
C ALA A 477 -8.55 -16.13 -29.64
N LYS A 478 -8.61 -16.35 -30.96
CA LYS A 478 -9.69 -17.06 -31.67
C LYS A 478 -9.19 -18.38 -32.22
N TYR A 479 -10.00 -19.42 -32.08
CA TYR A 479 -9.66 -20.80 -32.45
C TYR A 479 -10.53 -21.29 -33.61
N SER A 480 -9.94 -22.06 -34.52
CA SER A 480 -10.65 -22.69 -35.65
C SER A 480 -10.08 -24.07 -35.95
N CYS A 481 -10.94 -25.02 -36.31
CA CYS A 481 -10.54 -26.36 -36.73
C CYS A 481 -10.28 -26.43 -38.24
N HIS A 482 -9.49 -27.43 -38.64
CA HIS A 482 -9.34 -27.82 -40.05
C HIS A 482 -10.60 -28.56 -40.55
N GLU A 483 -10.70 -28.75 -41.87
CA GLU A 483 -11.86 -29.39 -42.50
C GLU A 483 -12.15 -30.79 -41.95
N ASN A 484 -13.44 -31.09 -41.78
CA ASN A 484 -13.98 -32.32 -41.17
C ASN A 484 -13.77 -32.49 -39.66
N TYR A 485 -13.33 -31.45 -38.95
CA TYR A 485 -13.31 -31.42 -37.49
C TYR A 485 -14.23 -30.32 -36.94
N THR A 486 -14.96 -30.62 -35.87
CA THR A 486 -15.84 -29.69 -35.16
C THR A 486 -15.16 -29.18 -33.89
N LEU A 487 -15.21 -27.86 -33.65
CA LEU A 487 -14.65 -27.26 -32.44
C LEU A 487 -15.57 -27.53 -31.24
N VAL A 488 -15.01 -28.09 -30.18
CA VAL A 488 -15.67 -28.39 -28.91
C VAL A 488 -14.96 -27.63 -27.80
N GLY A 489 -15.63 -26.58 -27.29
CA GLY A 489 -15.10 -25.63 -26.31
C GLY A 489 -15.46 -24.19 -26.65
N GLU A 490 -14.80 -23.22 -26.02
CA GLU A 490 -14.97 -21.79 -26.34
C GLU A 490 -14.25 -21.44 -27.66
N THR A 491 -14.93 -20.76 -28.58
CA THR A 491 -14.36 -20.33 -29.87
C THR A 491 -13.31 -19.23 -29.75
N SER A 492 -13.28 -18.54 -28.60
CA SER A 492 -12.31 -17.49 -28.31
C SER A 492 -12.04 -17.37 -26.82
N ARG A 493 -10.79 -17.06 -26.45
CA ARG A 493 -10.34 -16.86 -25.06
C ARG A 493 -9.76 -15.46 -24.89
N LEU A 494 -9.98 -14.85 -23.73
CA LEU A 494 -9.55 -13.49 -23.38
C LEU A 494 -8.35 -13.55 -22.42
N CYS A 495 -7.37 -12.66 -22.55
CA CYS A 495 -6.37 -12.46 -21.50
C CYS A 495 -7.00 -11.69 -20.33
N GLY A 496 -7.36 -12.42 -19.27
CA GLY A 496 -8.04 -11.91 -18.09
C GLY A 496 -7.11 -11.54 -16.94
N ASP A 497 -7.70 -11.05 -15.85
CA ASP A 497 -7.01 -10.36 -14.76
C ASP A 497 -5.93 -11.21 -14.05
N GLY A 498 -6.13 -12.52 -13.96
CA GLY A 498 -5.23 -13.45 -13.27
C GLY A 498 -3.96 -13.83 -14.05
N ALA A 499 -3.52 -13.03 -15.02
CA ALA A 499 -2.44 -13.34 -15.97
C ALA A 499 -2.63 -14.69 -16.69
N LYS A 500 -3.89 -15.01 -17.02
CA LYS A 500 -4.30 -16.27 -17.66
C LYS A 500 -5.38 -16.03 -18.70
N TRP A 501 -5.32 -16.82 -19.76
CA TRP A 501 -6.39 -16.94 -20.75
C TRP A 501 -7.64 -17.55 -20.09
N THR A 502 -8.81 -16.94 -20.34
CA THR A 502 -10.10 -17.46 -19.86
C THR A 502 -10.40 -18.85 -20.42
N GLY A 503 -11.22 -19.63 -19.70
CA GLY A 503 -11.70 -20.93 -20.18
C GLY A 503 -10.63 -22.01 -20.33
N ALA A 504 -11.08 -23.19 -20.72
CA ALA A 504 -10.21 -24.28 -21.15
C ALA A 504 -9.75 -24.08 -22.60
N GLU A 505 -8.71 -24.80 -23.02
CA GLU A 505 -8.31 -24.87 -24.43
C GLU A 505 -9.30 -25.75 -25.21
N PRO A 506 -9.88 -25.27 -26.32
CA PRO A 506 -10.88 -26.01 -27.08
C PRO A 506 -10.24 -27.12 -27.94
N GLN A 507 -11.01 -28.16 -28.25
CA GLN A 507 -10.55 -29.33 -29.02
C GLN A 507 -11.25 -29.43 -30.38
N CYS A 508 -10.62 -30.09 -31.35
CA CYS A 508 -11.17 -30.36 -32.67
C CYS A 508 -11.49 -31.87 -32.81
N LEU A 509 -12.77 -32.23 -32.90
CA LEU A 509 -13.24 -33.63 -32.85
C LEU A 509 -14.02 -34.05 -34.12
N PHE A 510 -14.05 -35.36 -34.38
CA PHE A 510 -14.58 -36.00 -35.59
C PHE A 510 -16.04 -36.49 -35.40
N ASP A 511 -16.88 -36.49 -36.44
CA ASP A 511 -18.36 -36.48 -36.30
C ASP A 511 -19.16 -37.68 -36.87
N TRP A 512 -18.49 -38.69 -37.47
CA TRP A 512 -19.13 -39.87 -38.09
C TRP A 512 -18.50 -41.21 -37.68
N CYS A 513 -19.32 -42.26 -37.68
CA CYS A 513 -18.99 -43.62 -37.25
C CYS A 513 -18.90 -44.64 -38.41
N SER A 514 -18.31 -45.80 -38.14
CA SER A 514 -18.17 -46.92 -39.09
C SER A 514 -19.49 -47.67 -39.38
N GLU A 515 -19.42 -48.78 -40.11
CA GLU A 515 -20.58 -49.62 -40.48
C GLU A 515 -20.98 -50.61 -39.36
N PRO A 516 -22.27 -50.85 -39.07
CA PRO A 516 -22.70 -51.80 -38.02
C PRO A 516 -22.40 -53.28 -38.35
N PRO A 517 -21.91 -54.08 -37.39
CA PRO A 517 -21.66 -55.51 -37.59
C PRO A 517 -22.93 -56.32 -37.92
N GLN A 518 -22.76 -57.37 -38.74
CA GLN A 518 -23.78 -58.35 -39.11
C GLN A 518 -23.71 -59.59 -38.19
N ILE A 519 -24.82 -60.32 -38.01
CA ILE A 519 -24.93 -61.48 -37.10
C ILE A 519 -25.59 -62.68 -37.78
N SER A 520 -25.35 -63.90 -37.29
CA SER A 520 -25.93 -65.14 -37.83
C SER A 520 -27.18 -65.60 -37.10
N GLY A 521 -28.20 -66.07 -37.84
CA GLY A 521 -29.51 -66.46 -37.28
C GLY A 521 -30.39 -65.29 -36.85
N GLY A 522 -30.05 -64.08 -37.32
CA GLY A 522 -30.67 -62.82 -36.94
C GLY A 522 -30.46 -61.72 -37.97
N ILE A 523 -31.15 -60.59 -37.80
CA ILE A 523 -31.22 -59.49 -38.78
C ILE A 523 -30.85 -58.17 -38.09
N VAL A 524 -30.20 -57.25 -38.82
CA VAL A 524 -29.84 -55.90 -38.35
C VAL A 524 -30.33 -54.81 -39.32
N SER A 525 -30.71 -53.65 -38.79
CA SER A 525 -31.03 -52.43 -39.54
C SER A 525 -30.34 -51.20 -38.94
N THR A 526 -30.19 -50.11 -39.70
CA THR A 526 -29.61 -48.84 -39.22
C THR A 526 -30.20 -47.63 -39.94
N ASN A 527 -30.23 -46.48 -39.27
CA ASN A 527 -30.77 -45.22 -39.81
C ASN A 527 -29.70 -44.21 -40.28
N GLY A 528 -28.41 -44.51 -40.17
CA GLY A 528 -27.33 -43.63 -40.61
C GLY A 528 -25.96 -43.93 -39.97
N ARG A 529 -25.01 -42.99 -40.10
CA ARG A 529 -23.66 -43.07 -39.53
C ARG A 529 -23.12 -41.75 -38.94
N ARG A 530 -23.92 -40.70 -38.88
CA ARG A 530 -23.53 -39.44 -38.21
C ARG A 530 -23.84 -39.56 -36.71
N THR A 531 -23.21 -38.71 -35.91
CA THR A 531 -23.52 -38.56 -34.47
C THR A 531 -25.04 -38.52 -34.25
N GLY A 532 -25.56 -39.44 -33.44
CA GLY A 532 -27.00 -39.62 -33.17
C GLY A 532 -27.70 -40.75 -33.96
N SER A 533 -27.06 -41.38 -34.94
CA SER A 533 -27.61 -42.56 -35.64
C SER A 533 -27.68 -43.82 -34.74
N ILE A 534 -28.57 -44.75 -35.08
CA ILE A 534 -28.93 -45.95 -34.31
C ILE A 534 -28.95 -47.19 -35.22
N ALA A 535 -28.50 -48.34 -34.70
CA ALA A 535 -28.61 -49.67 -35.34
C ALA A 535 -29.29 -50.70 -34.41
N THR A 536 -30.13 -51.59 -34.96
CA THR A 536 -31.08 -52.45 -34.21
C THR A 536 -31.10 -53.91 -34.69
N TYR A 537 -31.26 -54.90 -33.79
CA TYR A 537 -31.05 -56.35 -34.05
C TYR A 537 -32.20 -57.29 -33.58
N SER A 538 -32.38 -58.47 -34.21
CA SER A 538 -33.36 -59.53 -33.82
C SER A 538 -32.93 -60.98 -34.22
N CYS A 539 -33.63 -62.03 -33.76
CA CYS A 539 -33.34 -63.48 -33.98
C CYS A 539 -34.57 -64.31 -34.43
N GLU A 540 -34.35 -65.51 -35.00
CA GLU A 540 -35.38 -66.44 -35.53
C GLU A 540 -35.94 -67.49 -34.52
N PRO A 541 -37.13 -68.10 -34.76
CA PRO A 541 -37.80 -68.99 -33.80
C PRO A 541 -37.05 -70.28 -33.46
N GLY A 542 -37.18 -70.74 -32.21
CA GLY A 542 -36.40 -71.85 -31.65
C GLY A 542 -34.99 -71.44 -31.23
N PHE A 543 -34.43 -70.39 -31.86
CA PHE A 543 -33.17 -69.77 -31.47
C PHE A 543 -33.44 -68.59 -30.52
N ILE A 544 -32.59 -68.41 -29.50
CA ILE A 544 -32.82 -67.39 -28.46
C ILE A 544 -31.68 -66.35 -28.45
N LEU A 545 -32.01 -65.06 -28.45
CA LEU A 545 -31.07 -63.93 -28.54
C LEU A 545 -30.16 -63.77 -27.31
N PHE A 546 -28.92 -63.32 -27.53
CA PHE A 546 -27.90 -62.98 -26.53
C PHE A 546 -27.29 -61.61 -26.86
N GLY A 547 -27.47 -60.58 -26.04
CA GLY A 547 -26.82 -59.25 -26.19
C GLY A 547 -27.81 -58.07 -26.28
N SER A 548 -27.29 -56.84 -26.41
CA SER A 548 -28.12 -55.64 -26.66
C SER A 548 -28.74 -55.69 -28.05
N ASN A 549 -30.00 -55.26 -28.17
CA ASN A 549 -30.67 -55.13 -29.46
C ASN A 549 -30.46 -53.77 -30.13
N GLU A 550 -29.82 -52.78 -29.49
CA GLU A 550 -29.55 -51.45 -30.05
C GLU A 550 -28.13 -50.93 -29.76
N LEU A 551 -27.59 -50.13 -30.69
CA LEU A 551 -26.31 -49.39 -30.61
C LEU A 551 -26.46 -47.96 -31.17
N LYS A 552 -25.72 -46.97 -30.66
CA LYS A 552 -25.81 -45.55 -31.07
C LYS A 552 -24.43 -44.94 -31.40
N CYS A 553 -24.37 -44.05 -32.40
CA CYS A 553 -23.14 -43.37 -32.84
C CYS A 553 -22.89 -42.06 -32.06
N GLY A 554 -21.68 -41.89 -31.50
CA GLY A 554 -21.28 -40.72 -30.70
C GLY A 554 -20.23 -39.80 -31.35
N LEU A 555 -20.02 -38.62 -30.74
CA LEU A 555 -18.90 -37.73 -31.08
C LEU A 555 -17.58 -38.47 -30.81
N GLY A 556 -16.62 -38.38 -31.75
CA GLY A 556 -15.39 -39.18 -31.75
C GLY A 556 -15.46 -40.42 -32.66
N GLY A 557 -16.63 -40.79 -33.18
CA GLY A 557 -16.78 -41.78 -34.26
C GLY A 557 -16.98 -43.24 -33.85
N GLU A 558 -17.26 -43.53 -32.57
CA GLU A 558 -17.54 -44.88 -32.10
C GLU A 558 -19.04 -45.19 -31.89
N TRP A 559 -19.39 -46.48 -32.02
CA TRP A 559 -20.70 -47.02 -31.67
C TRP A 559 -20.71 -47.52 -30.21
N SER A 560 -21.83 -47.29 -29.51
CA SER A 560 -21.97 -47.48 -28.06
C SER A 560 -22.02 -48.94 -27.53
N GLY A 561 -21.37 -49.92 -28.18
CA GLY A 561 -21.38 -51.32 -27.71
C GLY A 561 -21.09 -52.39 -28.79
N LYS A 562 -21.43 -53.65 -28.46
CA LYS A 562 -21.18 -54.86 -29.27
C LYS A 562 -22.49 -55.56 -29.71
N ALA A 563 -22.46 -56.32 -30.80
CA ALA A 563 -23.62 -56.95 -31.45
C ALA A 563 -24.03 -58.34 -30.86
N PRO A 564 -25.30 -58.81 -31.02
CA PRO A 564 -25.86 -60.02 -30.39
C PRO A 564 -25.79 -61.35 -31.20
N THR A 565 -26.35 -62.47 -30.69
CA THR A 565 -26.28 -63.84 -31.31
C THR A 565 -27.45 -64.79 -30.91
N CYS A 566 -27.68 -65.96 -31.56
CA CYS A 566 -28.88 -66.84 -31.40
C CYS A 566 -28.60 -68.41 -31.36
N LYS A 567 -29.27 -69.27 -30.54
CA LYS A 567 -29.07 -70.78 -30.40
C LYS A 567 -30.29 -71.66 -29.86
N TYR A 568 -30.34 -73.01 -30.06
CA TYR A 568 -31.44 -74.04 -29.78
C TYR A 568 -30.96 -75.45 -29.23
N VAL A 569 -31.67 -76.21 -28.33
CA VAL A 569 -31.03 -77.23 -27.39
C VAL A 569 -31.83 -78.34 -26.57
N ASP A 570 -31.12 -79.38 -26.02
CA ASP A 570 -31.44 -80.32 -24.86
C ASP A 570 -30.16 -80.86 -24.10
N CYS A 571 -30.21 -81.42 -22.85
CA CYS A 571 -29.03 -81.45 -21.90
C CYS A 571 -28.40 -82.76 -21.29
N GLY A 572 -29.08 -83.91 -21.13
CA GLY A 572 -28.45 -85.14 -20.57
C GLY A 572 -28.18 -85.21 -19.04
N SER A 573 -27.44 -86.23 -18.55
CA SER A 573 -27.29 -86.55 -17.10
C SER A 573 -26.06 -85.90 -16.41
N PRO A 574 -26.11 -85.60 -15.08
CA PRO A 574 -24.98 -85.00 -14.34
C PRO A 574 -23.83 -86.00 -14.03
N ALA A 575 -22.70 -85.47 -13.56
CA ALA A 575 -21.46 -86.22 -13.29
C ALA A 575 -21.02 -86.18 -11.81
N ASN A 576 -20.15 -87.13 -11.40
CA ASN A 576 -19.54 -87.17 -10.07
C ASN A 576 -18.29 -86.26 -9.99
N ILE A 577 -17.92 -85.85 -8.77
CA ILE A 577 -16.83 -84.91 -8.49
C ILE A 577 -15.93 -85.45 -7.38
N ASP A 578 -14.64 -85.11 -7.41
CA ASP A 578 -13.69 -85.51 -6.36
C ASP A 578 -13.80 -84.58 -5.13
N ASN A 579 -13.64 -85.14 -3.93
CA ASN A 579 -13.83 -84.47 -2.62
C ASN A 579 -15.24 -83.81 -2.47
N GLY A 580 -16.27 -84.42 -3.08
CA GLY A 580 -17.64 -83.90 -3.08
C GLY A 580 -18.70 -84.88 -3.61
N HIS A 581 -19.96 -84.44 -3.72
CA HIS A 581 -21.10 -85.27 -4.16
C HIS A 581 -22.27 -84.43 -4.73
N TYR A 582 -23.24 -85.09 -5.40
CA TYR A 582 -24.39 -84.43 -6.06
C TYR A 582 -25.76 -85.09 -5.83
N SER A 583 -26.84 -84.36 -6.13
CA SER A 583 -28.24 -84.83 -6.06
C SER A 583 -29.15 -84.16 -7.12
N LEU A 584 -30.11 -84.90 -7.70
CA LEU A 584 -31.08 -84.38 -8.68
C LEU A 584 -32.39 -83.95 -7.99
N LEU A 585 -32.88 -82.74 -8.29
CA LEU A 585 -34.03 -82.12 -7.61
C LEU A 585 -35.37 -82.42 -8.29
N ASN A 586 -35.41 -82.40 -9.63
CA ASN A 586 -36.67 -82.53 -10.41
C ASN A 586 -36.78 -83.85 -11.20
N GLY A 587 -35.75 -84.71 -11.18
CA GLY A 587 -35.78 -86.05 -11.80
C GLY A 587 -35.72 -86.11 -13.35
N THR A 588 -35.75 -84.98 -14.05
CA THR A 588 -35.65 -84.87 -15.52
C THR A 588 -34.35 -84.19 -15.96
N THR A 589 -34.09 -84.14 -17.28
CA THR A 589 -32.85 -83.58 -17.86
C THR A 589 -33.07 -82.59 -19.02
N THR A 590 -34.31 -82.12 -19.22
CA THR A 590 -34.70 -81.21 -20.32
C THR A 590 -34.82 -79.76 -19.84
N HIS A 591 -34.86 -78.79 -20.76
CA HIS A 591 -34.72 -77.34 -20.50
C HIS A 591 -35.61 -76.85 -19.34
N GLY A 592 -34.98 -76.56 -18.18
CA GLY A 592 -35.64 -76.18 -16.92
C GLY A 592 -35.52 -77.18 -15.75
N SER A 593 -34.93 -78.37 -15.96
CA SER A 593 -34.66 -79.37 -14.91
C SER A 593 -33.49 -78.96 -13.99
N VAL A 594 -33.36 -79.47 -12.74
CA VAL A 594 -32.34 -78.97 -11.75
C VAL A 594 -31.58 -80.07 -10.97
N VAL A 595 -30.29 -79.83 -10.67
CA VAL A 595 -29.33 -80.65 -9.86
C VAL A 595 -28.56 -79.79 -8.82
N GLU A 596 -28.07 -80.35 -7.70
CA GLU A 596 -27.29 -79.67 -6.64
C GLU A 596 -26.02 -80.44 -6.19
N TYR A 597 -24.92 -79.75 -5.87
CA TYR A 597 -23.59 -80.30 -5.50
C TYR A 597 -23.05 -79.78 -4.13
N THR A 598 -22.11 -80.51 -3.50
CA THR A 598 -21.45 -80.17 -2.20
C THR A 598 -20.01 -80.71 -2.10
N CYS A 599 -19.10 -80.00 -1.40
CA CYS A 599 -17.69 -80.37 -1.15
C CYS A 599 -17.39 -80.75 0.33
N GLU A 600 -16.18 -81.24 0.58
CA GLU A 600 -15.60 -81.59 1.90
C GLU A 600 -14.83 -80.42 2.59
N ASP A 601 -14.41 -80.60 3.85
CA ASP A 601 -13.80 -79.56 4.71
C ASP A 601 -12.43 -79.04 4.21
N ASP A 602 -12.15 -77.76 4.47
CA ASP A 602 -10.99 -76.97 3.98
C ASP A 602 -10.90 -76.79 2.46
N TYR A 603 -11.87 -77.32 1.71
CA TYR A 603 -12.11 -77.03 0.30
C TYR A 603 -13.41 -76.22 0.14
N TRP A 604 -13.47 -75.37 -0.89
CA TRP A 604 -14.71 -74.76 -1.34
C TRP A 604 -15.16 -75.34 -2.68
N LEU A 605 -16.45 -75.20 -3.00
CA LEU A 605 -16.90 -75.35 -4.38
C LEU A 605 -16.31 -74.18 -5.17
N GLU A 606 -15.59 -74.46 -6.26
CA GLU A 606 -14.96 -73.45 -7.13
C GLU A 606 -15.95 -72.31 -7.44
N ALA A 607 -15.52 -71.05 -7.37
CA ALA A 607 -16.44 -69.91 -7.48
C ALA A 607 -17.16 -69.79 -8.84
N SER A 608 -16.64 -70.42 -9.89
CA SER A 608 -17.31 -70.55 -11.20
C SER A 608 -18.42 -71.62 -11.20
N SER A 609 -18.29 -72.61 -10.32
CA SER A 609 -19.04 -73.85 -10.33
C SER A 609 -20.38 -73.68 -9.60
N VAL A 610 -21.44 -73.48 -10.38
CA VAL A 610 -22.76 -73.17 -9.84
C VAL A 610 -23.30 -74.34 -9.01
N ARG A 611 -23.42 -74.15 -7.69
CA ARG A 611 -23.88 -75.17 -6.71
C ARG A 611 -25.18 -75.85 -7.12
N ARG A 612 -26.12 -75.10 -7.71
CA ARG A 612 -27.41 -75.61 -8.21
C ARG A 612 -27.52 -75.32 -9.71
N GLN A 613 -27.47 -76.35 -10.53
CA GLN A 613 -27.44 -76.20 -12.00
C GLN A 613 -28.79 -76.54 -12.62
N VAL A 614 -29.20 -75.75 -13.62
CA VAL A 614 -30.45 -75.94 -14.38
C VAL A 614 -30.11 -76.46 -15.79
N CYS A 615 -30.87 -77.36 -16.41
CA CYS A 615 -30.69 -77.63 -17.85
C CYS A 615 -31.10 -76.38 -18.65
N MET A 616 -30.16 -75.83 -19.42
CA MET A 616 -30.25 -74.51 -20.05
C MET A 616 -30.54 -74.57 -21.55
N ARG A 617 -30.43 -73.42 -22.23
CA ARG A 617 -30.57 -73.21 -23.68
C ARG A 617 -29.27 -73.40 -24.50
N ASP A 618 -28.24 -74.01 -23.93
CA ASP A 618 -26.93 -74.29 -24.55
C ASP A 618 -26.61 -75.79 -24.74
N GLY A 619 -27.37 -76.70 -24.12
CA GLY A 619 -27.30 -78.15 -24.35
C GLY A 619 -26.72 -78.93 -23.18
N LYS A 620 -26.75 -78.30 -22.01
CA LYS A 620 -26.05 -78.72 -20.81
C LYS A 620 -26.79 -78.25 -19.56
N TRP A 621 -26.36 -78.77 -18.43
CA TRP A 621 -26.59 -78.13 -17.14
C TRP A 621 -25.92 -76.74 -17.13
N SER A 622 -26.43 -75.81 -16.31
CA SER A 622 -26.14 -74.36 -16.40
C SER A 622 -24.73 -73.95 -16.00
N GLY A 623 -23.85 -74.91 -15.78
CA GLY A 623 -22.42 -74.78 -15.56
C GLY A 623 -21.77 -76.13 -15.89
N ASP A 624 -20.45 -76.13 -16.03
CA ASP A 624 -19.70 -77.38 -16.19
C ASP A 624 -19.65 -78.16 -14.85
N THR A 625 -19.06 -79.36 -14.85
CA THR A 625 -19.04 -80.26 -13.67
C THR A 625 -18.22 -79.64 -12.53
N PRO A 626 -18.79 -79.43 -11.32
CA PRO A 626 -18.11 -78.66 -10.28
C PRO A 626 -16.77 -79.22 -9.78
N SER A 627 -15.80 -78.33 -9.57
CA SER A 627 -14.56 -78.64 -8.86
C SER A 627 -14.67 -78.27 -7.37
N CYS A 628 -13.97 -79.03 -6.51
CA CYS A 628 -13.74 -78.70 -5.10
C CYS A 628 -12.28 -78.26 -4.94
N GLU A 629 -12.06 -76.96 -4.75
CA GLU A 629 -10.74 -76.32 -4.74
C GLU A 629 -10.29 -75.94 -3.32
N LEU A 630 -8.98 -75.91 -3.09
CA LEU A 630 -8.41 -75.54 -1.80
C LEU A 630 -8.64 -74.03 -1.54
N ILE A 631 -9.11 -73.70 -0.34
CA ILE A 631 -9.43 -72.31 0.02
C ILE A 631 -8.18 -71.43 -0.10
N THR A 632 -8.30 -70.35 -0.87
CA THR A 632 -7.20 -69.46 -1.26
C THR A 632 -7.63 -68.01 -1.07
N CYS A 633 -6.83 -67.21 -0.37
CA CYS A 633 -7.14 -65.79 -0.14
C CYS A 633 -6.84 -64.93 -1.39
N PRO A 634 -7.57 -63.81 -1.60
CA PRO A 634 -7.32 -62.91 -2.72
C PRO A 634 -5.93 -62.28 -2.62
N GLU A 635 -5.29 -62.03 -3.76
CA GLU A 635 -4.02 -61.29 -3.79
C GLU A 635 -4.20 -59.88 -3.20
N PRO A 636 -3.53 -59.52 -2.09
CA PRO A 636 -3.79 -58.27 -1.40
C PRO A 636 -3.20 -57.07 -2.15
N GLU A 637 -3.91 -55.94 -2.16
CA GLU A 637 -3.42 -54.72 -2.80
C GLU A 637 -2.08 -54.26 -2.20
N VAL A 638 -1.03 -54.27 -3.04
CA VAL A 638 0.28 -53.72 -2.69
C VAL A 638 0.17 -52.19 -2.61
N PRO A 639 0.53 -51.57 -1.48
CA PRO A 639 0.44 -50.11 -1.34
C PRO A 639 1.38 -49.40 -2.32
N LYS A 640 0.92 -48.29 -2.89
CA LYS A 640 1.72 -47.43 -3.77
C LYS A 640 2.93 -46.89 -2.99
N GLY A 641 4.14 -47.06 -3.55
CA GLY A 641 5.36 -46.76 -2.82
C GLY A 641 5.74 -47.87 -1.81
N GLY A 642 5.46 -49.13 -2.13
CA GLY A 642 5.79 -50.30 -1.31
C GLY A 642 5.82 -51.61 -2.09
N PHE A 643 6.24 -52.68 -1.41
CA PHE A 643 6.37 -54.03 -1.98
C PHE A 643 6.02 -55.10 -0.94
N VAL A 644 5.68 -56.30 -1.42
CA VAL A 644 5.29 -57.47 -0.60
C VAL A 644 6.30 -58.60 -0.76
N VAL A 645 6.47 -59.40 0.29
CA VAL A 645 7.37 -60.57 0.34
C VAL A 645 6.54 -61.78 0.81
N GLY A 646 6.55 -62.82 -0.04
CA GLY A 646 5.68 -63.99 0.06
C GLY A 646 4.91 -64.20 -1.25
N TYR A 647 4.58 -65.44 -1.56
CA TYR A 647 3.96 -65.83 -2.84
C TYR A 647 2.89 -66.93 -2.70
N ASP A 648 2.62 -67.38 -1.46
CA ASP A 648 1.64 -68.41 -1.16
C ASP A 648 0.37 -67.75 -0.60
N LEU A 649 -0.76 -68.00 -1.23
CA LEU A 649 -2.07 -67.43 -0.88
C LEU A 649 -3.04 -68.48 -0.31
N ASN A 650 -2.62 -69.74 -0.19
CA ASN A 650 -3.48 -70.82 0.30
C ASN A 650 -3.85 -70.64 1.78
N VAL A 651 -4.94 -71.28 2.21
CA VAL A 651 -5.41 -71.27 3.60
C VAL A 651 -4.27 -71.52 4.59
N HIS A 652 -4.16 -70.63 5.59
CA HIS A 652 -3.10 -70.56 6.61
C HIS A 652 -1.73 -69.97 6.20
N SER A 653 -1.53 -69.52 4.94
CA SER A 653 -0.31 -68.81 4.51
C SER A 653 -0.14 -67.43 5.17
N VAL A 654 1.06 -66.83 5.06
CA VAL A 654 1.41 -65.50 5.62
C VAL A 654 2.22 -64.69 4.60
N LEU A 655 1.93 -63.39 4.49
CA LEU A 655 2.64 -62.41 3.65
C LEU A 655 3.18 -61.26 4.50
N GLU A 656 4.33 -60.69 4.13
CA GLU A 656 5.00 -59.56 4.80
C GLU A 656 5.12 -58.35 3.86
N PHE A 657 4.97 -57.13 4.38
CA PHE A 657 4.95 -55.88 3.60
C PHE A 657 6.09 -54.93 3.96
N HIS A 658 6.54 -54.14 2.99
CA HIS A 658 7.56 -53.10 3.14
C HIS A 658 7.19 -51.84 2.33
N CYS A 659 7.76 -50.68 2.67
CA CYS A 659 7.62 -49.44 1.88
C CYS A 659 8.94 -49.08 1.17
N GLU A 660 8.82 -48.40 0.04
CA GLU A 660 9.94 -47.85 -0.73
C GLU A 660 10.56 -46.62 -0.03
N PRO A 661 11.85 -46.30 -0.30
CA PRO A 661 12.51 -45.12 0.28
C PRO A 661 11.68 -43.83 0.08
N GLY A 662 11.50 -43.09 1.18
CA GLY A 662 10.70 -41.85 1.20
C GLY A 662 9.24 -42.03 1.62
N HIS A 663 8.80 -43.27 1.91
CA HIS A 663 7.45 -43.56 2.43
C HIS A 663 7.51 -44.18 3.84
N LEU A 664 6.48 -43.94 4.65
CA LEU A 664 6.29 -44.53 5.98
C LEU A 664 5.09 -45.47 5.98
N MET A 665 5.25 -46.65 6.59
CA MET A 665 4.18 -47.64 6.72
C MET A 665 3.18 -47.26 7.81
N VAL A 666 1.89 -47.35 7.49
CA VAL A 666 0.77 -47.17 8.42
C VAL A 666 -0.18 -48.36 8.27
N GLY A 667 -0.10 -49.32 9.19
CA GLY A 667 -0.92 -50.54 9.19
C GLY A 667 -0.20 -51.74 9.82
N PRO A 668 -0.74 -52.96 9.69
CA PRO A 668 -0.05 -54.20 10.08
C PRO A 668 1.09 -54.51 9.09
N THR A 669 2.19 -55.08 9.58
CA THR A 669 3.35 -55.44 8.74
C THR A 669 3.19 -56.77 7.99
N SER A 670 2.20 -57.57 8.35
CA SER A 670 1.95 -58.91 7.79
C SER A 670 0.48 -59.29 7.85
N LEU A 671 0.03 -60.14 6.92
CA LEU A 671 -1.33 -60.69 6.85
C LEU A 671 -1.30 -62.22 6.83
N LYS A 672 -2.32 -62.88 7.40
CA LYS A 672 -2.48 -64.35 7.39
C LYS A 672 -3.81 -64.79 6.77
N CYS A 673 -3.77 -65.82 5.92
CA CYS A 673 -4.95 -66.35 5.24
C CYS A 673 -5.81 -67.23 6.16
N THR A 674 -7.13 -67.00 6.17
CA THR A 674 -8.10 -67.68 7.04
C THR A 674 -8.92 -68.76 6.32
N ARG A 675 -9.66 -69.59 7.07
CA ARG A 675 -10.57 -70.63 6.51
C ARG A 675 -11.84 -70.04 5.87
N GLN A 676 -12.01 -68.72 5.93
CA GLN A 676 -13.09 -67.99 5.29
C GLN A 676 -12.72 -67.58 3.84
N GLY A 677 -11.44 -67.69 3.46
CA GLY A 677 -10.92 -67.12 2.21
C GLY A 677 -10.52 -65.64 2.33
N ASP A 678 -10.59 -65.07 3.54
CA ASP A 678 -10.21 -63.69 3.84
C ASP A 678 -8.87 -63.60 4.57
N TRP A 679 -8.21 -62.44 4.49
CA TRP A 679 -7.07 -62.10 5.34
C TRP A 679 -7.52 -61.70 6.75
N ASP A 680 -6.68 -61.97 7.75
CA ASP A 680 -6.95 -61.62 9.16
C ASP A 680 -6.92 -60.10 9.48
N ASN A 681 -6.46 -59.27 8.54
CA ASN A 681 -6.43 -57.81 8.66
C ASN A 681 -6.42 -57.12 7.27
N MET A 682 -6.52 -55.79 7.23
CA MET A 682 -6.41 -54.98 6.00
C MET A 682 -4.94 -54.68 5.65
N SER A 683 -4.62 -54.51 4.37
CA SER A 683 -3.25 -54.20 3.93
C SER A 683 -2.77 -52.82 4.41
N PRO A 684 -1.48 -52.68 4.76
CA PRO A 684 -0.92 -51.41 5.23
C PRO A 684 -0.82 -50.37 4.11
N GLN A 685 -0.77 -49.09 4.49
CA GLN A 685 -0.62 -47.97 3.56
C GLN A 685 0.78 -47.35 3.68
N CYS A 686 1.47 -47.18 2.55
CA CYS A 686 2.74 -46.44 2.47
C CYS A 686 2.45 -44.96 2.20
N GLN A 687 2.61 -44.12 3.21
CA GLN A 687 2.37 -42.67 3.09
C GLN A 687 3.68 -41.94 2.77
N TYR A 688 3.68 -41.12 1.72
CA TYR A 688 4.85 -40.29 1.37
C TYR A 688 5.16 -39.26 2.47
N ILE A 689 6.43 -38.99 2.70
CA ILE A 689 6.88 -38.14 3.82
C ILE A 689 6.66 -36.67 3.48
N ASP A 690 5.66 -36.08 4.16
CA ASP A 690 5.33 -34.66 4.17
C ASP A 690 5.54 -34.09 5.59
N CYS A 691 6.44 -33.10 5.73
CA CYS A 691 6.73 -32.41 6.99
C CYS A 691 5.76 -31.24 7.28
N GLY A 692 4.78 -30.99 6.41
CA GLY A 692 3.74 -29.96 6.54
C GLY A 692 4.23 -28.52 6.36
N ARG A 693 3.27 -27.60 6.10
CA ARG A 693 3.56 -26.17 5.98
C ARG A 693 3.82 -25.56 7.36
N LEU A 694 4.89 -24.79 7.44
CA LEU A 694 5.39 -24.14 8.65
C LEU A 694 4.63 -22.84 8.93
N THR A 695 4.35 -22.58 10.21
CA THR A 695 3.78 -21.32 10.69
C THR A 695 4.76 -20.16 10.49
N THR A 696 4.24 -18.99 10.11
CA THR A 696 5.03 -17.75 9.98
C THR A 696 5.68 -17.34 11.31
N ILE A 697 6.85 -16.72 11.22
CA ILE A 697 7.56 -16.14 12.37
C ILE A 697 7.20 -14.64 12.50
N PRO A 698 7.11 -14.08 13.72
CA PRO A 698 6.89 -12.64 13.89
C PRO A 698 7.96 -11.82 13.15
N TYR A 699 7.52 -10.83 12.39
CA TYR A 699 8.37 -9.95 11.57
C TYR A 699 9.24 -10.68 10.54
N GLY A 700 8.81 -11.85 10.04
CA GLY A 700 9.53 -12.58 8.98
C GLY A 700 8.62 -13.38 8.04
N PHE A 701 9.21 -13.80 6.92
CA PHE A 701 8.56 -14.51 5.83
C PHE A 701 9.25 -15.86 5.57
N ILE A 702 8.51 -16.80 4.97
CA ILE A 702 8.98 -18.15 4.65
C ILE A 702 8.75 -18.39 3.15
N SER A 703 9.81 -18.74 2.44
CA SER A 703 9.80 -19.05 1.01
C SER A 703 10.07 -20.55 0.81
N TYR A 704 9.15 -21.25 0.15
CA TYR A 704 9.28 -22.67 -0.18
C TYR A 704 9.93 -22.78 -1.56
N MET A 705 11.18 -23.26 -1.65
CA MET A 705 11.97 -23.16 -2.88
C MET A 705 11.36 -23.91 -4.07
N ASN A 706 10.60 -24.98 -3.78
CA ASN A 706 9.89 -25.83 -4.75
C ASN A 706 8.38 -25.93 -4.44
N ASP A 707 7.81 -24.95 -3.70
CA ASP A 707 6.41 -24.89 -3.19
C ASP A 707 5.87 -26.09 -2.37
N THR A 708 6.70 -27.11 -2.17
CA THR A 708 6.41 -28.40 -1.56
C THR A 708 6.95 -28.49 -0.12
N THR A 709 6.40 -29.43 0.65
CA THR A 709 6.77 -29.74 2.04
C THR A 709 7.24 -31.19 2.23
N PHE A 710 7.51 -31.88 1.12
CA PHE A 710 7.91 -33.28 1.08
C PHE A 710 9.37 -33.51 1.49
N LEU A 711 9.76 -34.77 1.66
CA LEU A 711 11.14 -35.20 1.91
C LEU A 711 12.14 -34.49 0.98
N GLY A 712 13.14 -33.82 1.57
CA GLY A 712 14.15 -33.05 0.85
C GLY A 712 13.73 -31.66 0.36
N SER A 713 12.46 -31.25 0.51
CA SER A 713 12.04 -29.85 0.26
C SER A 713 12.78 -28.90 1.19
N GLU A 714 13.25 -27.76 0.65
CA GLU A 714 13.94 -26.71 1.38
C GLU A 714 13.05 -25.46 1.52
N VAL A 715 13.01 -24.90 2.73
CA VAL A 715 12.48 -23.55 2.99
C VAL A 715 13.60 -22.58 3.32
N VAL A 716 13.45 -21.34 2.85
CA VAL A 716 14.32 -20.21 3.17
C VAL A 716 13.53 -19.19 3.98
N TYR A 717 14.17 -18.67 5.03
CA TYR A 717 13.60 -17.62 5.88
C TYR A 717 14.17 -16.26 5.50
N SER A 718 13.32 -15.23 5.55
CA SER A 718 13.73 -13.82 5.46
C SER A 718 13.01 -12.99 6.52
N CYS A 719 13.52 -11.81 6.82
CA CYS A 719 12.91 -10.90 7.78
C CYS A 719 12.25 -9.70 7.11
N SER A 720 11.28 -9.11 7.79
CA SER A 720 10.73 -7.80 7.46
C SER A 720 11.81 -6.72 7.57
N ARG A 721 11.63 -5.63 6.83
CA ARG A 721 12.53 -4.46 6.90
C ARG A 721 12.71 -4.02 8.36
N ASN A 722 13.95 -3.67 8.72
CA ASN A 722 14.42 -3.34 10.08
C ASN A 722 14.67 -4.54 11.02
N TYR A 723 14.56 -5.79 10.56
CA TYR A 723 14.88 -6.98 11.34
C TYR A 723 15.94 -7.85 10.64
N ARG A 724 16.85 -8.44 11.42
CA ARG A 724 17.88 -9.39 10.97
C ARG A 724 17.50 -10.82 11.36
N LEU A 725 17.86 -11.79 10.53
CA LEU A 725 17.60 -13.19 10.82
C LEU A 725 18.71 -13.76 11.73
N VAL A 726 18.30 -14.37 12.84
CA VAL A 726 19.19 -15.02 13.81
C VAL A 726 18.75 -16.47 14.02
N GLY A 727 19.61 -17.39 13.63
CA GLY A 727 19.32 -18.82 13.51
C GLY A 727 19.72 -19.35 12.13
N HIS A 728 19.28 -20.56 11.81
CA HIS A 728 19.59 -21.17 10.51
C HIS A 728 18.66 -20.59 9.43
N PRO A 729 19.19 -20.03 8.32
CA PRO A 729 18.38 -19.35 7.30
C PRO A 729 17.59 -20.32 6.40
N LYS A 730 17.90 -21.61 6.49
CA LYS A 730 17.33 -22.69 5.71
C LYS A 730 16.89 -23.81 6.64
N ARG A 731 15.85 -24.56 6.27
CA ARG A 731 15.46 -25.83 6.89
C ARG A 731 15.04 -26.82 5.81
N THR A 732 15.30 -28.10 6.01
CA THR A 732 14.98 -29.18 5.06
C THR A 732 14.07 -30.21 5.71
N CYS A 733 13.09 -30.74 5.00
CA CYS A 733 12.25 -31.83 5.49
C CYS A 733 13.03 -33.15 5.54
N LEU A 734 13.11 -33.78 6.71
CA LEU A 734 13.83 -35.03 6.96
C LEU A 734 12.92 -36.26 6.79
N ASP A 735 13.56 -37.43 6.67
CA ASP A 735 12.94 -38.76 6.68
C ASP A 735 12.14 -39.04 7.97
N SER A 736 12.53 -38.42 9.10
CA SER A 736 11.80 -38.46 10.37
C SER A 736 10.45 -37.70 10.35
N LYS A 737 10.00 -37.19 9.20
CA LYS A 737 8.79 -36.34 9.04
C LYS A 737 8.85 -35.04 9.87
N VAL A 738 10.06 -34.52 10.11
CA VAL A 738 10.32 -33.27 10.84
C VAL A 738 11.32 -32.41 10.06
N TRP A 739 11.22 -31.09 10.20
CA TRP A 739 12.15 -30.13 9.59
C TRP A 739 13.47 -30.06 10.38
N SER A 740 14.61 -30.05 9.67
CA SER A 740 15.98 -30.24 10.17
C SER A 740 16.35 -29.50 11.46
N ASP A 741 16.05 -28.20 11.52
CA ASP A 741 16.48 -27.30 12.60
C ASP A 741 15.30 -26.66 13.33
N SER A 742 15.56 -25.90 14.40
CA SER A 742 14.55 -24.98 14.98
C SER A 742 14.28 -23.77 14.07
N ALA A 743 13.07 -23.21 14.11
CA ALA A 743 12.77 -21.98 13.37
C ALA A 743 13.66 -20.80 13.82
N PRO A 744 14.26 -20.02 12.90
CA PRO A 744 15.03 -18.83 13.22
C PRO A 744 14.15 -17.69 13.75
N LYS A 745 14.78 -16.69 14.37
CA LYS A 745 14.12 -15.49 14.91
C LYS A 745 14.49 -14.27 14.08
N CYS A 746 13.53 -13.38 13.86
CA CYS A 746 13.82 -12.02 13.38
C CYS A 746 14.07 -11.11 14.59
N GLU A 747 15.33 -10.74 14.80
CA GLU A 747 15.73 -9.76 15.83
C GLU A 747 15.70 -8.34 15.25
N GLU A 748 15.24 -7.36 16.03
CA GLU A 748 15.25 -5.96 15.61
C GLU A 748 16.69 -5.45 15.42
N ILE A 749 16.97 -4.83 14.27
CA ILE A 749 18.28 -4.24 14.00
C ILE A 749 18.41 -2.94 14.79
N ARG A 750 19.48 -2.87 15.58
CA ARG A 750 19.77 -1.77 16.50
C ARG A 750 21.24 -1.40 16.45
N CYS A 751 21.52 -0.11 16.35
CA CYS A 751 22.87 0.43 16.40
C CYS A 751 23.40 0.47 17.83
N PRO A 752 24.73 0.31 18.03
CA PRO A 752 25.37 0.43 19.35
C PRO A 752 25.34 1.88 19.86
N GLU A 753 25.90 2.11 21.05
CA GLU A 753 26.12 3.46 21.57
C GLU A 753 27.07 4.27 20.66
N PRO A 754 26.74 5.53 20.27
CA PRO A 754 27.60 6.35 19.42
C PRO A 754 28.87 6.79 20.17
N THR A 755 30.00 6.82 19.47
CA THR A 755 31.28 7.32 19.98
C THR A 755 31.17 8.82 20.31
N LEU A 756 31.70 9.25 21.47
CA LEU A 756 31.76 10.66 21.86
C LEU A 756 33.15 11.23 21.55
N PRO A 757 33.31 12.12 20.55
CA PRO A 757 34.57 12.83 20.31
C PRO A 757 34.88 13.86 21.41
N ALA A 758 36.15 14.23 21.56
CA ALA A 758 36.58 15.22 22.55
C ALA A 758 35.94 16.60 22.29
N HIS A 759 35.70 17.38 23.35
CA HIS A 759 35.02 18.68 23.31
C HIS A 759 33.67 18.68 22.57
N SER A 760 32.99 17.54 22.56
CA SER A 760 31.66 17.38 21.95
C SER A 760 30.56 17.09 22.97
N ILE A 761 29.35 17.47 22.59
CA ILE A 761 28.11 17.32 23.33
C ILE A 761 27.15 16.53 22.43
N LEU A 762 26.86 15.29 22.82
CA LEU A 762 26.07 14.36 22.01
C LEU A 762 24.58 14.54 22.30
N SER A 763 23.80 14.88 21.29
CA SER A 763 22.35 15.08 21.35
C SER A 763 21.63 13.93 20.63
N VAL A 764 21.25 12.88 21.35
CA VAL A 764 20.66 11.67 20.77
C VAL A 764 19.13 11.70 20.84
N THR A 765 18.49 11.52 19.68
CA THR A 765 17.03 11.49 19.49
C THR A 765 16.58 10.06 19.16
N GLY A 766 16.16 9.33 20.18
CA GLY A 766 15.68 7.95 20.05
C GLY A 766 14.14 7.85 20.03
N ASN A 767 13.61 7.11 19.06
CA ASN A 767 12.19 6.71 18.98
C ASN A 767 11.81 5.56 19.96
N ASP A 768 12.79 4.96 20.64
CA ASP A 768 12.63 3.78 21.51
C ASP A 768 12.24 4.11 22.97
N ARG A 769 11.99 5.39 23.28
CA ARG A 769 11.57 5.84 24.62
C ARG A 769 10.23 6.58 24.54
N LEU A 770 9.32 6.26 25.45
CA LEU A 770 7.91 6.67 25.51
C LEU A 770 7.63 8.19 25.53
N TYR A 771 8.67 9.04 25.53
CA TYR A 771 8.56 10.50 25.65
C TYR A 771 9.50 11.29 24.71
N GLY A 772 10.14 10.64 23.72
CA GLY A 772 10.95 11.32 22.67
C GLY A 772 12.14 12.16 23.17
N ARG A 773 12.50 12.03 24.45
CA ARG A 773 13.36 12.96 25.18
C ARG A 773 14.80 12.94 24.65
N THR A 774 15.25 14.05 24.07
CA THR A 774 16.64 14.27 23.67
C THR A 774 17.57 13.99 24.85
N LEU A 775 18.50 13.05 24.68
CA LEU A 775 19.59 12.86 25.64
C LEU A 775 20.76 13.75 25.24
N ILE A 776 21.11 14.69 26.12
CA ILE A 776 22.39 15.39 26.08
C ILE A 776 23.37 14.55 26.91
N LYS A 777 24.44 14.05 26.28
CA LYS A 777 25.56 13.40 26.98
C LYS A 777 26.81 14.28 26.88
N THR A 778 27.47 14.46 28.02
CA THR A 778 28.86 14.92 28.16
C THR A 778 29.73 13.72 28.60
N ALA A 779 31.05 13.90 28.64
CA ALA A 779 32.00 12.84 28.99
C ALA A 779 31.73 12.18 30.37
N ASP A 780 31.18 12.93 31.34
CA ASP A 780 30.95 12.46 32.71
C ASP A 780 29.65 11.64 32.90
N SER A 781 28.80 11.52 31.87
CA SER A 781 27.39 11.12 32.01
C SER A 781 27.08 9.65 31.64
N ALA A 782 27.64 8.69 32.39
CA ALA A 782 27.52 7.25 32.09
C ALA A 782 26.35 6.54 32.81
N SER A 783 25.26 6.18 32.10
CA SER A 783 24.32 5.13 32.56
C SER A 783 23.46 4.47 31.44
N SER A 784 23.75 3.19 31.19
CA SER A 784 22.77 2.09 31.11
C SER A 784 21.61 2.07 30.09
N VAL A 785 21.76 2.59 28.86
CA VAL A 785 20.99 2.09 27.68
C VAL A 785 21.89 2.07 26.45
N ALA A 786 22.21 0.88 25.95
CA ALA A 786 23.35 0.63 25.05
C ALA A 786 23.02 0.48 23.55
N THR A 787 21.76 0.62 23.14
CA THR A 787 21.34 0.39 21.73
C THR A 787 20.24 1.35 21.27
N TYR A 788 20.20 1.66 19.98
CA TYR A 788 19.22 2.56 19.35
C TYR A 788 18.61 1.91 18.09
N LYS A 789 17.31 2.14 17.82
CA LYS A 789 16.63 1.64 16.61
C LYS A 789 17.06 2.38 15.33
N ILE A 790 16.86 1.73 14.19
CA ILE A 790 16.96 2.35 12.85
C ILE A 790 16.17 3.67 12.78
N GLY A 791 16.76 4.68 12.14
CA GLY A 791 16.18 6.01 12.00
C GLY A 791 16.21 6.86 13.27
N ALA A 792 16.86 6.40 14.35
CA ALA A 792 17.30 7.27 15.44
C ALA A 792 18.39 8.22 14.92
N LEU A 793 18.38 9.47 15.40
CA LEU A 793 19.28 10.53 14.95
C LEU A 793 20.20 10.97 16.09
N VAL A 794 21.49 10.98 15.82
CA VAL A 794 22.55 11.53 16.67
C VAL A 794 22.97 12.87 16.09
N LYS A 795 22.96 13.92 16.90
CA LYS A 795 23.54 15.22 16.57
C LYS A 795 24.76 15.48 17.44
N TYR A 796 25.90 15.66 16.81
CA TYR A 796 27.08 16.21 17.45
C TYR A 796 26.94 17.73 17.53
N ARG A 797 27.32 18.29 18.67
CA ARG A 797 27.55 19.73 18.90
C ARG A 797 28.92 19.84 19.57
N CYS A 798 29.58 20.98 19.49
CA CYS A 798 30.83 21.19 20.23
C CYS A 798 30.61 22.04 21.49
N GLU A 799 31.58 21.98 22.41
CA GLU A 799 31.68 22.88 23.55
C GLU A 799 31.99 24.33 23.11
N ARG A 800 31.82 25.29 24.02
CA ARG A 800 31.98 26.73 23.70
C ARG A 800 33.40 27.03 23.20
N GLY A 801 33.50 27.71 22.06
CA GLY A 801 34.76 28.05 21.39
C GLY A 801 35.24 27.03 20.36
N TYR A 802 34.56 25.90 20.21
CA TYR A 802 34.86 24.88 19.21
C TYR A 802 33.81 24.86 18.11
N LYS A 803 34.23 24.66 16.85
CA LYS A 803 33.36 24.34 15.71
C LYS A 803 33.40 22.85 15.38
N VAL A 804 32.35 22.33 14.75
CA VAL A 804 32.34 20.95 14.22
C VAL A 804 33.10 20.93 12.89
N GLU A 805 33.96 19.94 12.68
CA GLU A 805 34.54 19.59 11.38
C GLU A 805 34.15 18.15 11.00
N GLY A 806 33.65 17.97 9.77
CA GLY A 806 32.93 16.75 9.37
C GLY A 806 31.41 16.86 9.58
N GLU A 807 30.69 15.77 9.33
CA GLU A 807 29.21 15.76 9.36
C GLU A 807 28.65 15.80 10.80
N PRO A 808 27.88 16.83 11.21
CA PRO A 808 27.37 16.97 12.57
C PRO A 808 26.18 16.03 12.88
N LEU A 809 25.71 15.27 11.89
CA LEU A 809 24.53 14.39 12.00
C LEU A 809 24.88 12.96 11.59
N SER A 810 24.46 12.00 12.40
CA SER A 810 24.58 10.58 12.08
C SER A 810 23.28 9.84 12.41
N THR A 811 22.83 8.96 11.52
CA THR A 811 21.58 8.22 11.61
C THR A 811 21.87 6.73 11.80
N CYS A 812 21.05 6.05 12.59
CA CYS A 812 21.14 4.59 12.70
C CYS A 812 20.60 3.94 11.41
N GLU A 813 21.47 3.31 10.64
CA GLU A 813 21.19 2.68 9.35
C GLU A 813 20.66 1.25 9.50
N ASP A 814 20.06 0.70 8.43
CA ASP A 814 19.59 -0.69 8.40
C ASP A 814 20.72 -1.74 8.37
N THR A 815 21.97 -1.29 8.24
CA THR A 815 23.19 -2.06 8.53
C THR A 815 23.39 -2.34 10.03
N GLY A 816 22.74 -1.58 10.92
CA GLY A 816 23.05 -1.53 12.35
C GLY A 816 24.28 -0.68 12.70
N ALA A 817 24.79 0.10 11.74
CA ALA A 817 25.85 1.08 11.95
C ALA A 817 25.31 2.52 12.00
N TRP A 818 26.17 3.44 12.47
CA TRP A 818 25.91 4.88 12.44
C TRP A 818 26.42 5.46 11.10
N SER A 819 25.58 6.21 10.39
CA SER A 819 25.90 6.76 9.08
C SER A 819 27.07 7.72 9.10
N GLY A 820 27.97 7.63 8.12
CA GLY A 820 29.10 8.55 7.94
C GLY A 820 30.27 8.30 8.89
N SER A 821 31.00 9.35 9.22
CA SER A 821 32.13 9.34 10.17
C SER A 821 31.81 10.17 11.41
N VAL A 822 32.48 9.90 12.52
CA VAL A 822 32.38 10.71 13.74
C VAL A 822 33.11 12.03 13.48
N PRO A 823 32.45 13.20 13.62
CA PRO A 823 33.08 14.49 13.38
C PRO A 823 33.99 14.92 14.54
N GLU A 824 34.90 15.86 14.29
CA GLU A 824 35.79 16.42 15.30
C GLU A 824 35.34 17.82 15.75
N CYS A 825 35.83 18.26 16.92
CA CYS A 825 35.56 19.58 17.47
C CYS A 825 36.87 20.38 17.55
N ILE A 826 36.95 21.47 16.78
CA ILE A 826 38.18 22.26 16.58
C ILE A 826 38.00 23.65 17.18
N TYR A 827 38.93 24.05 18.06
CA TYR A 827 38.92 25.37 18.69
C TYR A 827 39.20 26.48 17.67
N VAL A 828 38.41 27.56 17.72
CA VAL A 828 38.55 28.71 16.82
C VAL A 828 38.51 30.01 17.62
N ASP A 829 39.49 30.88 17.37
CA ASP A 829 39.68 32.18 18.00
C ASP A 829 39.82 33.25 16.91
N CYS A 830 39.04 34.34 17.01
CA CYS A 830 39.11 35.47 16.09
C CYS A 830 40.11 36.56 16.52
N THR A 831 40.85 36.34 17.61
CA THR A 831 41.83 37.25 18.20
C THR A 831 41.24 38.60 18.65
N THR A 832 42.07 39.44 19.26
CA THR A 832 41.65 40.74 19.80
C THR A 832 41.06 41.64 18.69
N PRO A 833 39.86 42.21 18.88
CA PRO A 833 39.27 43.14 17.90
C PRO A 833 40.13 44.38 17.63
N GLU A 834 40.05 44.91 16.41
CA GLU A 834 40.73 46.14 16.00
C GLU A 834 40.10 47.38 16.66
N SER A 835 40.91 48.29 17.21
CA SER A 835 40.43 49.55 17.81
C SER A 835 40.01 50.58 16.75
N ILE A 836 38.90 51.28 16.95
CA ILE A 836 38.41 52.34 16.06
C ILE A 836 38.78 53.75 16.57
N PRO A 837 39.07 54.74 15.70
CA PRO A 837 39.34 56.11 16.15
C PRO A 837 38.09 56.85 16.64
N ASN A 838 38.20 57.57 17.75
CA ASN A 838 37.10 58.27 18.44
C ASN A 838 35.99 57.32 18.92
N GLY A 839 36.40 56.16 19.45
CA GLY A 839 35.52 55.15 20.01
C GLY A 839 36.30 54.01 20.66
N GLY A 840 35.56 53.07 21.24
CA GLY A 840 36.09 51.89 21.92
C GLY A 840 35.37 50.61 21.49
N PHE A 841 35.80 49.49 22.07
CA PHE A 841 35.09 48.22 21.95
C PHE A 841 35.03 47.47 23.29
N THR A 842 34.01 46.65 23.47
CA THR A 842 33.85 45.73 24.59
C THR A 842 33.57 44.32 24.09
N LEU A 843 34.20 43.31 24.72
CA LEU A 843 33.94 41.90 24.43
C LEU A 843 32.78 41.44 25.33
N ALA A 844 31.65 41.06 24.73
CA ALA A 844 30.41 40.73 25.44
C ALA A 844 30.51 39.52 26.39
N SER A 845 31.60 38.76 26.31
CA SER A 845 31.94 37.63 27.19
C SER A 845 33.40 37.62 27.66
N ASN A 846 34.11 38.75 27.49
CA ASN A 846 35.56 38.89 27.73
C ASN A 846 36.43 37.82 27.05
N ALA A 847 35.99 37.32 25.88
CA ALA A 847 36.63 36.27 25.11
C ALA A 847 36.41 36.48 23.60
N THR A 848 37.26 35.86 22.79
CA THR A 848 37.37 36.06 21.33
C THR A 848 37.10 34.79 20.51
N TYR A 849 36.68 33.70 21.17
CA TYR A 849 36.42 32.40 20.54
C TYR A 849 35.15 32.36 19.67
N TYR A 850 35.00 31.31 18.86
CA TYR A 850 33.87 31.12 17.93
C TYR A 850 32.48 31.38 18.56
N GLY A 851 31.68 32.24 17.90
CA GLY A 851 30.35 32.65 18.38
C GLY A 851 30.34 33.78 19.43
N THR A 852 31.49 34.24 19.92
CA THR A 852 31.56 35.45 20.77
C THR A 852 31.21 36.71 19.99
N ALA A 853 30.84 37.77 20.71
CA ALA A 853 30.51 39.07 20.15
C ALA A 853 31.40 40.19 20.71
N VAL A 854 31.82 41.09 19.83
CA VAL A 854 32.36 42.41 20.18
C VAL A 854 31.29 43.48 19.89
N LEU A 855 31.18 44.45 20.80
CA LEU A 855 30.36 45.65 20.65
C LEU A 855 31.28 46.87 20.55
N TYR A 856 31.04 47.71 19.54
CA TYR A 856 31.73 48.98 19.32
C TYR A 856 30.84 50.15 19.71
N GLU A 857 31.44 51.14 20.35
CA GLU A 857 30.80 52.39 20.78
C GLU A 857 31.69 53.57 20.39
N CYS A 858 31.11 54.75 20.17
CA CYS A 858 31.86 55.96 19.84
C CYS A 858 31.95 56.90 21.04
N ASP A 859 33.03 57.69 21.08
CA ASP A 859 33.23 58.71 22.11
C ASP A 859 32.17 59.83 22.01
N GLU A 860 31.99 60.59 23.09
CA GLU A 860 31.00 61.68 23.11
C GLU A 860 31.18 62.64 21.93
N HIS A 861 30.06 63.09 21.35
CA HIS A 861 29.96 63.90 20.14
C HIS A 861 30.24 63.16 18.81
N PHE A 862 30.49 61.84 18.82
CA PHE A 862 30.59 61.02 17.61
C PHE A 862 29.44 60.03 17.47
N ARG A 863 29.03 59.75 16.23
CA ARG A 863 28.01 58.74 15.87
C ARG A 863 28.65 57.58 15.12
N LEU A 864 28.28 56.36 15.52
CA LEU A 864 28.73 55.14 14.84
C LEU A 864 28.04 54.96 13.49
N GLU A 865 28.83 54.61 12.47
CA GLU A 865 28.42 54.25 11.12
C GLU A 865 29.02 52.89 10.76
N GLY A 866 28.18 51.92 10.41
CA GLY A 866 28.54 50.51 10.27
C GLY A 866 27.86 49.63 11.33
N HIS A 867 28.34 48.39 11.49
CA HIS A 867 27.77 47.43 12.43
C HIS A 867 28.40 47.56 13.82
N ALA A 868 27.62 48.02 14.80
CA ALA A 868 28.08 48.14 16.19
C ALA A 868 28.44 46.76 16.82
N ARG A 869 27.68 45.71 16.51
CA ARG A 869 27.96 44.32 16.95
C ARG A 869 28.64 43.54 15.81
N ARG A 870 29.79 42.92 16.09
CA ARG A 870 30.45 41.93 15.21
C ARG A 870 30.61 40.60 15.95
N LEU A 871 30.61 39.49 15.22
CA LEU A 871 30.64 38.12 15.75
C LEU A 871 31.90 37.38 15.30
N CYS A 872 32.45 36.51 16.14
CA CYS A 872 33.55 35.64 15.74
C CYS A 872 33.04 34.48 14.87
N LEU A 873 33.47 34.44 13.60
CA LEU A 873 33.06 33.47 12.59
C LEU A 873 33.93 32.20 12.58
N GLU A 874 33.44 31.16 11.90
CA GLU A 874 34.06 29.82 11.78
C GLU A 874 35.42 29.79 11.06
N ASN A 875 35.78 30.89 10.41
CA ASN A 875 37.04 31.13 9.71
C ASN A 875 38.08 31.88 10.56
N GLY A 876 37.77 32.23 11.81
CA GLY A 876 38.65 33.02 12.68
C GLY A 876 38.65 34.52 12.38
N THR A 877 37.59 35.08 11.77
CA THR A 877 37.46 36.53 11.53
C THR A 877 36.20 37.13 12.16
N TRP A 878 36.25 38.44 12.45
CA TRP A 878 35.10 39.20 12.96
C TRP A 878 34.14 39.59 11.83
N SER A 879 32.86 39.26 11.97
CA SER A 879 31.82 39.43 10.94
C SER A 879 31.66 40.89 10.47
N GLY A 880 31.48 41.07 9.16
CA GLY A 880 31.23 42.39 8.56
C GLY A 880 32.44 43.34 8.63
N GLY A 881 32.30 44.53 8.04
CA GLY A 881 33.32 45.57 8.09
C GLY A 881 33.49 46.19 9.49
N LEU A 882 34.67 46.75 9.74
CA LEU A 882 34.94 47.56 10.93
C LEU A 882 34.08 48.84 10.90
N PRO A 883 33.34 49.19 11.98
CA PRO A 883 32.55 50.42 12.03
C PRO A 883 33.45 51.66 12.17
N THR A 884 32.91 52.84 11.91
CA THR A 884 33.62 54.12 12.03
C THR A 884 32.82 55.15 12.83
N CYS A 885 33.51 56.08 13.49
CA CYS A 885 32.90 57.13 14.30
C CYS A 885 32.98 58.49 13.58
N LYS A 886 31.82 59.07 13.24
CA LYS A 886 31.72 60.38 12.56
C LYS A 886 31.18 61.45 13.51
N GLY A 887 31.87 62.59 13.58
CA GLY A 887 31.48 63.72 14.46
C GLY A 887 30.08 64.28 14.13
N MET A 888 29.26 64.50 15.15
CA MET A 888 27.90 65.01 15.00
C MET A 888 27.90 66.52 14.69
N LYS A 889 27.26 66.92 13.57
CA LYS A 889 27.05 68.33 13.25
C LYS A 889 25.75 68.84 13.88
N CYS A 890 25.87 69.72 14.87
CA CYS A 890 24.72 70.42 15.44
C CYS A 890 24.17 71.47 14.46
N ASN A 891 22.92 71.31 14.03
CA ASN A 891 22.21 72.34 13.28
C ASN A 891 21.50 73.28 14.27
N ILE A 892 22.02 74.51 14.41
CA ILE A 892 21.39 75.54 15.24
C ILE A 892 20.12 76.03 14.53
N ARG A 893 18.94 75.82 15.13
CA ARG A 893 17.71 76.49 14.70
C ARG A 893 17.70 77.91 15.23
N THR A 894 17.67 78.88 14.33
CA THR A 894 17.38 80.28 14.66
C THR A 894 15.89 80.55 14.49
N GLU A 895 15.14 80.54 15.59
CA GLU A 895 13.79 81.11 15.65
C GLU A 895 13.86 82.49 16.31
N HIS A 896 13.61 83.54 15.52
CA HIS A 896 13.03 84.81 15.94
C HIS A 896 12.73 85.61 14.67
N GLY A 897 11.53 86.19 14.56
CA GLY A 897 11.11 87.02 13.43
C GLY A 897 10.32 88.23 13.90
N VAL A 898 10.36 89.30 13.10
CA VAL A 898 9.58 90.53 13.17
C VAL A 898 9.44 91.03 11.72
N GLU A 899 8.26 91.60 11.40
CA GLU A 899 7.82 92.52 10.31
C GLU A 899 8.74 92.76 9.07
N ASP A 900 8.23 92.89 7.84
CA ASP A 900 6.84 93.09 7.35
C ASP A 900 6.29 91.91 6.51
#